data_AF-A0A1E7JGP9-F1
#
_entry.id   AF-A0A1E7JGP9-F1
#
_cell.length_a   1.000
_cell.length_b   1.000
_cell.length_c   1.000
_cell.angle_alpha   90.00
_cell.angle_beta   90.00
_cell.angle_gamma   90.00
#
_symmetry.space_group_name_H-M   'P 1'
#
loop_
_entity.id
_entity.type
_entity.pdbx_description
1 polymer ?
#
loop_
_entity_poly.entity_id
_entity_poly.type
_entity_poly.pdbx_seq_one_letter_code
_entity_poly.pdbx_strand_id
1 'polypeptide(L)'
;MSADGTSTQVIVVGAGPVGLMLAGELRLAGVAVLVLETLMSPTTESRASTLHARTMEVLDSRGLLAPLGDVPDDARGHFGGVPLDLTLPSPYPGQWKVPQTRVEELLGRWATDLGADIRRGHEVTGLTVADEYASVDVRTADGSAVRFRADYVVGCDGENSTVRRLGGFDSPGADAERELLRADVAGIEIPDRRFERLPGGLAIAARRPDGVTRVMVHEFGAHPSGRQPEFSDIVAAWRRVTGEDIGGGTPQWVNAFGDTSRQAARYRDRRLLLAGDAAHQQMPIGGQALNLGLQDAFNLGWKLAAQVLGRGPDGLLDSYHSERHAVGREVLSNIRAQAMLLLGGPEVDGVRQIFTELTGSGRVRQHLAGMISGLDIRHDAGTGTHPLLGRRLPHWRLTSSDGAATSTELLRPGRGVLLVLTADAALKDGLRAVGARWTGLVRTVTATSLSGEPSPDTGALLVRPDGHVVWAGTEMAGLTAALHGWFGAPTEPSPHTPANSAASATPTERSPHTPANSTASATPKNWRSLMGKLTGKTALVTGSSRGIGRATAIRLAQEGALVAVHYTAGKDEAEDVVETIEKDGGHAFTVRAELGVDGDVHELFLGLENALRDRTGSVALDILVNNAGVMGGVKPEETTPETFDRLFAVNARAPFFLIQRALKHMPDGGRIVNITSGLTRCANPDEIAYAMTKGAVDQLALHFAKHLGPRNITVNSVAPGITRNSNPVFDMPEAVEFMAGLSAFNRVGEPEDIADVVAFLATDEARWVTGSFVDATGGTLLG
;
A
#
# COMPACT_ATOMS: atom_id res chain seq x y z
N MET A 1 10.37 -45.61 -22.87
CA MET A 1 10.03 -44.74 -24.01
C MET A 1 8.57 -44.37 -23.90
N SER A 2 8.28 -43.08 -23.69
CA SER A 2 7.00 -42.37 -23.91
C SER A 2 7.06 -41.09 -23.05
N ALA A 3 6.91 -39.87 -23.50
CA ALA A 3 6.77 -39.26 -24.82
C ALA A 3 7.36 -37.84 -24.66
N ASP A 4 7.90 -37.25 -25.73
CA ASP A 4 8.44 -35.89 -25.74
C ASP A 4 7.47 -34.91 -25.07
N GLY A 5 7.88 -34.34 -23.93
CA GLY A 5 7.08 -33.36 -23.22
C GLY A 5 6.96 -32.10 -24.06
N THR A 6 5.75 -31.81 -24.54
CA THR A 6 5.44 -30.56 -25.23
C THR A 6 5.85 -29.36 -24.37
N SER A 7 6.80 -28.57 -24.88
CA SER A 7 7.33 -27.38 -24.21
C SER A 7 6.61 -26.11 -24.68
N THR A 8 6.29 -25.22 -23.75
CA THR A 8 5.81 -23.85 -24.02
C THR A 8 6.57 -22.86 -23.15
N GLN A 9 6.33 -21.57 -23.27
CA GLN A 9 6.97 -20.58 -22.39
C GLN A 9 6.18 -20.38 -21.10
N VAL A 10 4.84 -20.26 -21.18
CA VAL A 10 3.98 -20.12 -20.01
C VAL A 10 2.81 -21.09 -20.06
N ILE A 11 2.55 -21.75 -18.94
CA ILE A 11 1.32 -22.51 -18.71
C ILE A 11 0.41 -21.72 -17.79
N VAL A 12 -0.84 -21.52 -18.19
CA VAL A 12 -1.91 -20.97 -17.37
C VAL A 12 -2.85 -22.11 -16.99
N VAL A 13 -3.10 -22.31 -15.70
CA VAL A 13 -4.00 -23.35 -15.20
C VAL A 13 -5.33 -22.71 -14.84
N GLY A 14 -6.40 -23.09 -15.54
CA GLY A 14 -7.75 -22.51 -15.46
C GLY A 14 -8.06 -21.58 -16.64
N ALA A 15 -9.13 -21.89 -17.38
CA ALA A 15 -9.66 -21.08 -18.48
C ALA A 15 -10.91 -20.28 -18.06
N GLY A 16 -10.95 -19.83 -16.81
CA GLY A 16 -11.85 -18.78 -16.36
C GLY A 16 -11.42 -17.40 -16.87
N PRO A 17 -12.17 -16.32 -16.55
CA PRO A 17 -11.93 -15.00 -17.11
C PRO A 17 -10.52 -14.45 -16.81
N VAL A 18 -9.98 -14.75 -15.62
CA VAL A 18 -8.63 -14.34 -15.21
C VAL A 18 -7.55 -15.03 -16.07
N GLY A 19 -7.65 -16.36 -16.23
CA GLY A 19 -6.68 -17.12 -17.03
C GLY A 19 -6.73 -16.76 -18.51
N LEU A 20 -7.93 -16.52 -19.04
CA LEU A 20 -8.11 -16.09 -20.43
C LEU A 20 -7.59 -14.66 -20.68
N MET A 21 -7.82 -13.73 -19.75
CA MET A 21 -7.23 -12.39 -19.81
C MET A 21 -5.69 -12.47 -19.80
N LEU A 22 -5.13 -13.26 -18.88
CA LEU A 22 -3.68 -13.43 -18.77
C LEU A 22 -3.08 -14.04 -20.04
N ALA A 23 -3.74 -15.06 -20.60
CA ALA A 23 -3.30 -15.69 -21.84
C ALA A 23 -3.28 -14.68 -22.99
N GLY A 24 -4.33 -13.87 -23.15
CA GLY A 24 -4.36 -12.82 -24.16
C GLY A 24 -3.29 -11.74 -23.95
N GLU A 25 -3.05 -11.27 -22.72
CA GLU A 25 -1.97 -10.30 -22.44
C GLU A 25 -0.58 -10.85 -22.78
N LEU A 26 -0.31 -12.11 -22.43
CA LEU A 26 0.95 -12.78 -22.74
C LEU A 26 1.13 -12.97 -24.26
N ARG A 27 0.06 -13.39 -24.96
CA ARG A 27 0.08 -13.55 -26.42
C ARG A 27 0.25 -12.22 -27.15
N LEU A 28 -0.39 -11.16 -26.66
CA LEU A 28 -0.24 -9.80 -27.19
C LEU A 28 1.22 -9.34 -27.14
N ALA A 29 1.96 -9.74 -26.10
CA ALA A 29 3.38 -9.47 -25.94
C ALA A 29 4.31 -10.46 -26.68
N GLY A 30 3.76 -11.49 -27.35
CA GLY A 30 4.50 -12.45 -28.17
C GLY A 30 5.01 -13.70 -27.44
N VAL A 31 4.48 -14.03 -26.25
CA VAL A 31 4.84 -15.23 -25.48
C VAL A 31 4.04 -16.44 -25.95
N ALA A 32 4.63 -17.64 -26.01
CA ALA A 32 3.90 -18.89 -26.23
C ALA A 32 3.14 -19.32 -24.96
N VAL A 33 1.83 -19.53 -25.08
CA VAL A 33 0.93 -19.79 -23.94
C VAL A 33 0.12 -21.06 -24.17
N LEU A 34 0.13 -21.95 -23.17
CA LEU A 34 -0.78 -23.08 -23.06
C LEU A 34 -1.73 -22.85 -21.88
N VAL A 35 -3.03 -22.90 -22.11
CA VAL A 35 -4.06 -22.84 -21.08
C VAL A 35 -4.62 -24.24 -20.86
N LEU A 36 -4.60 -24.72 -19.61
CA LEU A 36 -5.12 -26.04 -19.22
C LEU A 36 -6.38 -25.86 -18.39
N GLU A 37 -7.50 -26.44 -18.84
CA GLU A 37 -8.81 -26.35 -18.18
C GLU A 37 -9.40 -27.73 -17.94
N THR A 38 -9.86 -27.98 -16.71
CA THR A 38 -10.47 -29.24 -16.29
C THR A 38 -11.82 -29.48 -16.97
N LEU A 39 -12.66 -28.44 -17.13
CA LEU A 39 -13.98 -28.56 -17.74
C LEU A 39 -13.91 -28.82 -19.25
N MET A 40 -14.71 -29.75 -19.74
CA MET A 40 -14.81 -30.09 -21.17
C MET A 40 -15.41 -28.96 -22.02
N SER A 41 -16.31 -28.18 -21.42
CA SER A 41 -16.97 -27.02 -22.03
C SER A 41 -16.93 -25.84 -21.07
N PRO A 42 -17.02 -24.59 -21.56
CA PRO A 42 -17.21 -23.42 -20.70
C PRO A 42 -18.39 -23.63 -19.74
N THR A 43 -18.31 -23.05 -18.56
CA THR A 43 -19.41 -23.10 -17.60
C THR A 43 -20.60 -22.30 -18.13
N THR A 44 -21.82 -22.79 -17.90
CA THR A 44 -23.05 -22.03 -18.15
C THR A 44 -23.52 -21.28 -16.90
N GLU A 45 -22.80 -21.42 -15.78
CA GLU A 45 -23.15 -20.81 -14.51
C GLU A 45 -22.82 -19.32 -14.49
N SER A 46 -23.84 -18.47 -14.34
CA SER A 46 -23.65 -17.02 -14.19
C SER A 46 -23.37 -16.67 -12.72
N ARG A 47 -22.13 -16.91 -12.28
CA ARG A 47 -21.66 -16.64 -10.91
C ARG A 47 -21.51 -15.15 -10.62
N ALA A 48 -20.96 -14.39 -11.56
CA ALA A 48 -20.81 -12.93 -11.50
C ALA A 48 -21.47 -12.25 -12.71
N SER A 49 -21.92 -11.00 -12.53
CA SER A 49 -22.58 -10.22 -13.58
C SER A 49 -22.24 -8.74 -13.58
N THR A 50 -21.25 -8.29 -12.79
CA THR A 50 -20.92 -6.86 -12.64
C THR A 50 -19.46 -6.60 -13.00
N LEU A 51 -19.23 -5.72 -13.97
CA LEU A 51 -17.94 -5.09 -14.24
C LEU A 51 -17.97 -3.65 -13.73
N HIS A 52 -16.89 -3.23 -13.08
CA HIS A 52 -16.74 -1.86 -12.58
C HIS A 52 -15.96 -1.00 -13.56
N ALA A 53 -16.07 0.32 -13.40
CA ALA A 53 -15.43 1.32 -14.25
C ALA A 53 -13.97 1.01 -14.60
N ARG A 54 -13.14 0.62 -13.62
CA ARG A 54 -11.72 0.31 -13.92
C ARG A 54 -11.56 -0.88 -14.85
N THR A 55 -12.38 -1.91 -14.71
CA THR A 55 -12.31 -3.10 -15.58
C THR A 55 -12.86 -2.80 -16.97
N MET A 56 -13.86 -1.92 -17.09
CA MET A 56 -14.31 -1.41 -18.39
C MET A 56 -13.17 -0.65 -19.10
N GLU A 57 -12.42 0.19 -18.37
CA GLU A 57 -11.22 0.86 -18.91
C GLU A 57 -10.13 -0.14 -19.32
N VAL A 58 -9.94 -1.22 -18.56
CA VAL A 58 -8.99 -2.30 -18.92
C VAL A 58 -9.39 -2.95 -20.24
N LEU A 59 -10.67 -3.30 -20.41
CA LEU A 59 -11.15 -3.90 -21.66
C LEU A 59 -11.07 -2.93 -22.85
N ASP A 60 -11.38 -1.64 -22.65
CA ASP A 60 -11.21 -0.61 -23.69
C ASP A 60 -9.75 -0.45 -24.12
N SER A 61 -8.83 -0.51 -23.14
CA SER A 61 -7.38 -0.43 -23.38
C SER A 61 -6.83 -1.58 -24.22
N ARG A 62 -7.65 -2.60 -24.52
CA ARG A 62 -7.36 -3.71 -25.43
C ARG A 62 -8.35 -3.81 -26.60
N GLY A 63 -9.26 -2.85 -26.73
CA GLY A 63 -10.26 -2.81 -27.80
C GLY A 63 -11.36 -3.88 -27.68
N LEU A 64 -11.61 -4.38 -26.47
CA LEU A 64 -12.46 -5.54 -26.22
C LEU A 64 -13.93 -5.21 -25.94
N LEU A 65 -14.30 -3.92 -25.90
CA LEU A 65 -15.67 -3.53 -25.57
C LEU A 65 -16.66 -3.68 -26.73
N ALA A 66 -16.22 -3.45 -27.97
CA ALA A 66 -17.12 -3.47 -29.13
C ALA A 66 -17.94 -4.79 -29.28
N PRO A 67 -17.36 -5.99 -29.09
CA PRO A 67 -18.12 -7.25 -29.17
C PRO A 67 -19.15 -7.45 -28.03
N LEU A 68 -19.06 -6.67 -26.95
CA LEU A 68 -20.07 -6.72 -25.88
C LEU A 68 -21.37 -6.03 -26.29
N GLY A 69 -21.31 -5.11 -27.27
CA GLY A 69 -22.47 -4.33 -27.72
C GLY A 69 -22.97 -3.37 -26.65
N ASP A 70 -24.27 -3.10 -26.66
CA ASP A 70 -24.92 -2.28 -25.63
C ASP A 70 -25.04 -3.05 -24.32
N VAL A 71 -24.16 -2.72 -23.38
CA VAL A 71 -24.14 -3.31 -22.04
C VAL A 71 -24.97 -2.43 -21.10
N PRO A 72 -25.96 -2.98 -20.36
CA PRO A 72 -26.69 -2.20 -19.38
C PRO A 72 -25.79 -1.69 -18.26
N ASP A 73 -25.89 -0.41 -17.93
CA ASP A 73 -25.17 0.22 -16.83
C ASP A 73 -26.13 0.73 -15.73
N ASP A 74 -25.60 0.93 -14.53
CA ASP A 74 -26.31 1.55 -13.41
C ASP A 74 -25.32 2.37 -12.57
N ALA A 75 -25.70 3.61 -12.27
CA ALA A 75 -24.96 4.44 -11.32
C ALA A 75 -25.06 3.91 -9.88
N ARG A 76 -26.15 3.20 -9.54
CA ARG A 76 -26.47 2.77 -8.18
C ARG A 76 -25.91 1.40 -7.85
N GLY A 77 -24.76 1.37 -7.20
CA GLY A 77 -24.21 0.20 -6.51
C GLY A 77 -24.72 0.04 -5.08
N HIS A 78 -23.90 -0.61 -4.26
CA HIS A 78 -24.07 -0.71 -2.82
C HIS A 78 -22.74 -0.91 -2.11
N PHE A 79 -22.69 -0.65 -0.81
CA PHE A 79 -21.64 -1.10 0.11
C PHE A 79 -22.31 -1.91 1.22
N GLY A 80 -22.15 -3.23 1.22
CA GLY A 80 -22.81 -4.11 2.21
C GLY A 80 -24.35 -4.01 2.21
N GLY A 81 -24.97 -3.88 1.04
CA GLY A 81 -26.41 -3.66 0.88
C GLY A 81 -26.90 -2.23 1.14
N VAL A 82 -26.07 -1.32 1.65
CA VAL A 82 -26.40 0.12 1.74
C VAL A 82 -26.26 0.74 0.34
N PRO A 83 -27.29 1.42 -0.21
CA PRO A 83 -27.20 2.03 -1.54
C PRO A 83 -26.05 3.03 -1.66
N LEU A 84 -25.33 3.00 -2.78
CA LEU A 84 -24.21 3.89 -3.04
C LEU A 84 -24.18 4.30 -4.52
N ASP A 85 -24.01 5.59 -4.79
CA ASP A 85 -23.72 6.09 -6.14
C ASP A 85 -22.23 5.89 -6.46
N LEU A 86 -21.96 5.05 -7.47
CA LEU A 86 -20.62 4.68 -7.93
C LEU A 86 -20.08 5.59 -9.04
N THR A 87 -20.80 6.66 -9.40
CA THR A 87 -20.38 7.59 -10.46
C THR A 87 -19.10 8.32 -10.06
N LEU A 88 -18.07 8.21 -10.91
CA LEU A 88 -16.79 8.89 -10.81
C LEU A 88 -16.31 9.29 -12.21
N PRO A 89 -15.39 10.26 -12.34
CA PRO A 89 -14.77 10.60 -13.62
C PRO A 89 -14.15 9.36 -14.28
N SER A 90 -14.79 8.91 -15.36
CA SER A 90 -14.38 7.80 -16.23
C SER A 90 -15.29 7.84 -17.47
N PRO A 91 -14.85 7.35 -18.63
CA PRO A 91 -15.75 7.09 -19.77
C PRO A 91 -16.79 6.00 -19.46
N TYR A 92 -16.59 5.21 -18.40
CA TYR A 92 -17.46 4.11 -18.01
C TYR A 92 -17.93 4.27 -16.55
N PRO A 93 -18.63 5.36 -16.19
CA PRO A 93 -19.02 5.62 -14.82
C PRO A 93 -19.97 4.52 -14.29
N GLY A 94 -19.95 4.29 -12.98
CA GLY A 94 -20.84 3.34 -12.33
C GLY A 94 -20.43 1.87 -12.50
N GLN A 95 -21.43 1.01 -12.62
CA GLN A 95 -21.27 -0.45 -12.77
C GLN A 95 -22.03 -0.97 -14.00
N TRP A 96 -21.51 -2.03 -14.61
CA TRP A 96 -21.95 -2.54 -15.91
C TRP A 96 -22.35 -4.01 -15.80
N LYS A 97 -23.50 -4.38 -16.38
CA LYS A 97 -24.07 -5.72 -16.29
C LYS A 97 -23.63 -6.61 -17.44
N VAL A 98 -22.48 -7.25 -17.27
CA VAL A 98 -21.96 -8.26 -18.21
C VAL A 98 -21.94 -9.63 -17.53
N PRO A 99 -22.74 -10.60 -17.98
CA PRO A 99 -22.65 -11.98 -17.49
C PRO A 99 -21.22 -12.53 -17.65
N GLN A 100 -20.71 -13.20 -16.62
CA GLN A 100 -19.36 -13.78 -16.65
C GLN A 100 -19.13 -14.69 -17.86
N THR A 101 -20.13 -15.47 -18.26
CA THR A 101 -20.06 -16.35 -19.45
C THR A 101 -19.72 -15.57 -20.73
N ARG A 102 -20.25 -14.35 -20.87
CA ARG A 102 -19.97 -13.48 -22.01
C ARG A 102 -18.57 -12.85 -21.95
N VAL A 103 -18.07 -12.58 -20.74
CA VAL A 103 -16.67 -12.16 -20.52
C VAL A 103 -15.71 -13.30 -20.88
N GLU A 104 -16.00 -14.53 -20.44
CA GLU A 104 -15.21 -15.72 -20.78
C GLU A 104 -15.20 -15.99 -22.29
N GLU A 105 -16.35 -15.88 -22.97
CA GLU A 105 -16.42 -16.05 -24.43
C GLU A 105 -15.60 -14.98 -25.17
N LEU A 106 -15.71 -13.72 -24.75
CA LEU A 106 -14.94 -12.61 -25.31
C LEU A 106 -13.43 -12.84 -25.15
N LEU A 107 -12.97 -13.11 -23.93
CA LEU A 107 -11.56 -13.28 -23.63
C LEU A 107 -11.00 -14.57 -24.22
N GLY A 108 -11.81 -15.64 -24.28
CA GLY A 108 -11.43 -16.90 -24.90
C GLY A 108 -11.19 -16.77 -26.39
N ARG A 109 -12.08 -16.07 -27.10
CA ARG A 109 -11.87 -15.73 -28.51
C ARG A 109 -10.64 -14.85 -28.70
N TRP A 110 -10.54 -13.76 -27.93
CA TRP A 110 -9.38 -12.87 -28.02
C TRP A 110 -8.04 -13.57 -27.80
N ALA A 111 -7.93 -14.42 -26.77
CA ALA A 111 -6.71 -15.18 -26.51
C ALA A 111 -6.40 -16.18 -27.63
N THR A 112 -7.42 -16.85 -28.18
CA THR A 112 -7.29 -17.81 -29.29
C THR A 112 -6.87 -17.12 -30.58
N ASP A 113 -7.46 -15.96 -30.90
CA ASP A 113 -7.14 -15.16 -32.09
C ASP A 113 -5.70 -14.63 -32.04
N LEU A 114 -5.19 -14.37 -30.82
CA LEU A 114 -3.78 -14.05 -30.60
C LEU A 114 -2.86 -15.30 -30.57
N GLY A 115 -3.42 -16.51 -30.63
CA GLY A 115 -2.71 -17.78 -30.76
C GLY A 115 -2.39 -18.50 -29.45
N ALA A 116 -3.17 -18.31 -28.38
CA ALA A 116 -3.09 -19.17 -27.19
C ALA A 116 -3.61 -20.59 -27.49
N ASP A 117 -2.90 -21.61 -27.04
CA ASP A 117 -3.36 -23.01 -27.09
C ASP A 117 -4.24 -23.28 -25.87
N ILE A 118 -5.57 -23.41 -26.04
CA ILE A 118 -6.50 -23.64 -24.94
C ILE A 118 -6.97 -25.10 -24.98
N ARG A 119 -6.58 -25.88 -23.97
CA ARG A 119 -6.91 -27.31 -23.85
C ARG A 119 -7.89 -27.55 -22.71
N ARG A 120 -9.10 -27.97 -23.08
CA ARG A 120 -10.19 -28.34 -22.17
C ARG A 120 -10.16 -29.84 -21.86
N GLY A 121 -10.74 -30.25 -20.73
CA GLY A 121 -10.64 -31.63 -20.24
C GLY A 121 -9.23 -32.03 -19.79
N HIS A 122 -8.41 -31.07 -19.37
CA HIS A 122 -7.02 -31.25 -18.95
C HIS A 122 -6.84 -30.80 -17.50
N GLU A 123 -6.95 -31.75 -16.57
CA GLU A 123 -6.86 -31.51 -15.14
C GLU A 123 -5.40 -31.58 -14.67
N VAL A 124 -4.88 -30.49 -14.08
CA VAL A 124 -3.56 -30.53 -13.43
C VAL A 124 -3.65 -31.32 -12.14
N THR A 125 -2.76 -32.29 -11.97
CA THR A 125 -2.72 -33.21 -10.81
C THR A 125 -1.38 -33.21 -10.09
N GLY A 126 -0.30 -32.77 -10.74
CA GLY A 126 1.05 -32.70 -10.17
C GLY A 126 1.81 -31.47 -10.66
N LEU A 127 2.76 -31.01 -9.85
CA LEU A 127 3.60 -29.84 -10.13
C LEU A 127 5.03 -30.12 -9.68
N THR A 128 6.03 -29.76 -10.50
CA THR A 128 7.45 -29.83 -10.14
C THR A 128 8.15 -28.57 -10.63
N VAL A 129 9.02 -28.00 -9.80
CA VAL A 129 9.74 -26.75 -10.09
C VAL A 129 11.24 -26.98 -10.01
N ALA A 130 11.91 -26.84 -11.14
CA ALA A 130 13.36 -26.82 -11.27
C ALA A 130 13.88 -25.37 -11.43
N ASP A 131 15.19 -25.20 -11.47
CA ASP A 131 15.81 -23.87 -11.58
C ASP A 131 15.52 -23.18 -12.92
N GLU A 132 15.43 -23.95 -14.01
CA GLU A 132 15.23 -23.43 -15.37
C GLU A 132 13.79 -23.57 -15.88
N TYR A 133 12.95 -24.37 -15.24
CA TYR A 133 11.59 -24.64 -15.71
C TYR A 133 10.66 -25.12 -14.61
N ALA A 134 9.37 -25.12 -14.89
CA ALA A 134 8.34 -25.84 -14.16
C ALA A 134 7.67 -26.88 -15.06
N SER A 135 7.21 -27.99 -14.48
CA SER A 135 6.44 -29.00 -15.19
C SER A 135 5.14 -29.30 -14.47
N VAL A 136 4.09 -29.53 -15.24
CA VAL A 136 2.75 -29.91 -14.76
C VAL A 136 2.41 -31.31 -15.26
N ASP A 137 1.92 -32.14 -14.34
CA ASP A 137 1.33 -33.44 -14.65
C ASP A 137 -0.17 -33.25 -14.84
N VAL A 138 -0.69 -33.72 -15.96
CA VAL A 138 -2.06 -33.51 -16.40
C VAL A 138 -2.74 -34.85 -16.62
N ARG A 139 -3.96 -34.98 -16.10
CA ARG A 139 -4.89 -36.05 -16.43
C ARG A 139 -5.89 -35.51 -17.45
N THR A 140 -5.94 -36.14 -18.62
CA THR A 140 -6.90 -35.80 -19.67
C THR A 140 -8.25 -36.48 -19.43
N ALA A 141 -9.30 -36.00 -20.10
CA ALA A 141 -10.66 -36.51 -19.95
C ALA A 141 -10.83 -37.99 -20.32
N ASP A 142 -9.98 -38.54 -21.18
CA ASP A 142 -9.91 -39.97 -21.51
C ASP A 142 -9.09 -40.80 -20.50
N GLY A 143 -8.60 -40.17 -19.43
CA GLY A 143 -7.82 -40.80 -18.36
C GLY A 143 -6.32 -40.90 -18.64
N SER A 144 -5.83 -40.42 -19.80
CA SER A 144 -4.40 -40.43 -20.10
C SER A 144 -3.62 -39.45 -19.21
N ALA A 145 -2.35 -39.79 -18.94
CA ALA A 145 -1.45 -38.93 -18.18
C ALA A 145 -0.43 -38.28 -19.13
N VAL A 146 -0.37 -36.96 -19.14
CA VAL A 146 0.52 -36.17 -19.99
C VAL A 146 1.29 -35.17 -19.13
N ARG A 147 2.55 -34.90 -19.49
CA ARG A 147 3.39 -33.92 -18.81
C ARG A 147 3.73 -32.77 -19.75
N PHE A 148 3.59 -31.55 -19.26
CA PHE A 148 4.01 -30.33 -19.96
C PHE A 148 5.13 -29.63 -19.21
N ARG A 149 6.01 -28.95 -19.96
CA ARG A 149 7.11 -28.14 -19.41
C ARG A 149 6.96 -26.69 -19.87
N ALA A 150 7.24 -25.75 -18.96
CA ALA A 150 7.24 -24.32 -19.25
C ALA A 150 8.26 -23.55 -18.41
N ASP A 151 8.58 -22.33 -18.84
CA ASP A 151 9.44 -21.43 -18.07
C ASP A 151 8.73 -20.97 -16.80
N TYR A 152 7.41 -20.78 -16.87
CA TYR A 152 6.53 -20.38 -15.76
C TYR A 152 5.18 -21.09 -15.80
N VAL A 153 4.57 -21.28 -14.62
CA VAL A 153 3.21 -21.77 -14.43
C VAL A 153 2.43 -20.76 -13.61
N VAL A 154 1.23 -20.38 -14.06
CA VAL A 154 0.35 -19.45 -13.35
C VAL A 154 -0.97 -20.14 -13.00
N GLY A 155 -1.30 -20.17 -11.71
CA GLY A 155 -2.59 -20.65 -11.21
C GLY A 155 -3.67 -19.58 -11.33
N CYS A 156 -4.66 -19.84 -12.16
CA CYS A 156 -5.89 -19.07 -12.35
C CYS A 156 -7.13 -19.98 -12.16
N ASP A 157 -6.96 -21.05 -11.39
CA ASP A 157 -7.84 -22.22 -11.25
C ASP A 157 -8.83 -22.09 -10.08
N GLY A 158 -9.23 -20.85 -9.79
CA GLY A 158 -10.32 -20.52 -8.88
C GLY A 158 -10.01 -20.68 -7.40
N GLU A 159 -11.06 -20.59 -6.58
CA GLU A 159 -10.96 -20.62 -5.12
C GLU A 159 -10.28 -21.90 -4.60
N ASN A 160 -10.51 -23.06 -5.23
CA ASN A 160 -9.94 -24.35 -4.84
C ASN A 160 -8.66 -24.68 -5.62
N SER A 161 -7.84 -23.67 -5.88
CA SER A 161 -6.64 -23.74 -6.71
C SER A 161 -5.73 -24.93 -6.35
N THR A 162 -5.56 -25.81 -7.33
CA THR A 162 -4.62 -26.93 -7.31
C THR A 162 -3.19 -26.42 -7.41
N VAL A 163 -2.92 -25.36 -8.18
CA VAL A 163 -1.60 -24.74 -8.24
C VAL A 163 -1.18 -24.17 -6.89
N ARG A 164 -2.09 -23.48 -6.18
CA ARG A 164 -1.82 -22.95 -4.83
C ARG A 164 -1.45 -24.09 -3.87
N ARG A 165 -2.24 -25.17 -3.87
CA ARG A 165 -2.04 -26.33 -2.98
C ARG A 165 -0.76 -27.09 -3.31
N LEU A 166 -0.53 -27.46 -4.56
CA LEU A 166 0.65 -28.23 -4.99
C LEU A 166 1.94 -27.40 -4.96
N GLY A 167 1.82 -26.08 -5.15
CA GLY A 167 2.93 -25.14 -5.08
C GLY A 167 3.35 -24.75 -3.65
N GLY A 168 2.63 -25.22 -2.62
CA GLY A 168 2.96 -24.90 -1.23
C GLY A 168 2.80 -23.41 -0.92
N PHE A 169 1.74 -22.78 -1.43
CA PHE A 169 1.40 -21.41 -1.11
C PHE A 169 0.49 -21.36 0.13
N ASP A 170 0.99 -20.76 1.20
CA ASP A 170 0.17 -20.48 2.39
C ASP A 170 -0.94 -19.49 2.05
N SER A 171 -2.14 -19.72 2.59
CA SER A 171 -3.32 -18.88 2.37
C SER A 171 -3.97 -18.48 3.69
N PRO A 172 -3.29 -17.64 4.51
CA PRO A 172 -3.84 -17.16 5.78
C PRO A 172 -5.15 -16.41 5.59
N GLY A 173 -5.98 -16.43 6.63
CA GLY A 173 -7.28 -15.78 6.64
C GLY A 173 -8.29 -16.52 7.50
N ALA A 174 -9.56 -16.13 7.36
CA ALA A 174 -10.69 -16.70 8.09
C ALA A 174 -11.54 -17.60 7.19
N ASP A 175 -12.04 -18.70 7.76
CA ASP A 175 -13.08 -19.51 7.14
C ASP A 175 -14.43 -18.79 7.18
N ALA A 176 -15.42 -19.30 6.45
CA ALA A 176 -16.76 -18.70 6.45
C ALA A 176 -17.43 -18.90 7.82
N GLU A 177 -17.98 -17.82 8.38
CA GLU A 177 -18.83 -17.83 9.56
C GLU A 177 -20.30 -17.65 9.20
N ARG A 178 -20.57 -17.07 8.01
CA ARG A 178 -21.90 -16.76 7.48
C ARG A 178 -21.98 -17.19 6.03
N GLU A 179 -23.16 -17.59 5.57
CA GLU A 179 -23.39 -17.92 4.16
C GLU A 179 -24.65 -17.27 3.60
N LEU A 180 -24.61 -16.95 2.31
CA LEU A 180 -25.77 -16.52 1.55
C LEU A 180 -26.17 -17.65 0.60
N LEU A 181 -27.39 -18.17 0.78
CA LEU A 181 -27.94 -19.19 -0.11
C LEU A 181 -28.51 -18.53 -1.36
N ARG A 182 -28.40 -19.18 -2.52
CA ARG A 182 -28.90 -18.66 -3.80
C ARG A 182 -29.54 -19.76 -4.64
N ALA A 183 -30.65 -19.43 -5.29
CA ALA A 183 -31.23 -20.23 -6.36
C ALA A 183 -31.74 -19.37 -7.53
N ASP A 184 -31.74 -19.94 -8.72
CA ASP A 184 -32.52 -19.46 -9.86
C ASP A 184 -33.74 -20.37 -10.01
N VAL A 185 -34.95 -19.81 -9.89
CA VAL A 185 -36.19 -20.58 -9.74
C VAL A 185 -37.21 -20.16 -10.80
N ALA A 186 -37.67 -21.12 -11.59
CA ALA A 186 -38.76 -20.92 -12.55
C ALA A 186 -40.12 -21.21 -11.91
N GLY A 187 -41.18 -20.56 -12.39
CA GLY A 187 -42.56 -20.86 -11.97
C GLY A 187 -42.97 -20.30 -10.61
N ILE A 188 -42.21 -19.35 -10.04
CA ILE A 188 -42.60 -18.61 -8.82
C ILE A 188 -42.95 -17.17 -9.16
N GLU A 189 -43.88 -16.58 -8.40
CA GLU A 189 -44.24 -15.16 -8.47
C GLU A 189 -44.14 -14.56 -7.07
N ILE A 190 -43.08 -13.80 -6.83
CA ILE A 190 -42.79 -13.12 -5.58
C ILE A 190 -42.33 -11.68 -5.88
N PRO A 191 -42.49 -10.72 -4.94
CA PRO A 191 -41.99 -9.36 -5.13
C PRO A 191 -40.48 -9.32 -5.33
N ASP A 192 -40.01 -8.38 -6.16
CA ASP A 192 -38.59 -8.04 -6.27
C ASP A 192 -38.10 -7.37 -4.97
N ARG A 193 -36.91 -7.77 -4.52
CA ARG A 193 -36.29 -7.34 -3.26
C ARG A 193 -34.82 -7.03 -3.48
N ARG A 194 -34.42 -5.79 -3.20
CA ARG A 194 -33.01 -5.36 -3.31
C ARG A 194 -32.39 -5.24 -1.92
N PHE A 195 -31.70 -6.29 -1.49
CA PHE A 195 -31.06 -6.37 -0.16
C PHE A 195 -32.03 -6.05 0.99
N GLU A 196 -33.26 -6.57 0.91
CA GLU A 196 -34.28 -6.30 1.92
C GLU A 196 -33.92 -7.01 3.22
N ARG A 197 -33.80 -6.23 4.30
CA ARG A 197 -33.58 -6.75 5.65
C ARG A 197 -34.93 -6.88 6.36
N LEU A 198 -35.19 -8.07 6.86
CA LEU A 198 -36.38 -8.48 7.59
C LEU A 198 -35.99 -8.88 9.02
N PRO A 199 -36.93 -8.98 9.98
CA PRO A 199 -36.59 -9.21 11.38
C PRO A 199 -35.70 -10.43 11.65
N GLY A 200 -35.83 -11.50 10.85
CA GLY A 200 -35.06 -12.74 10.99
C GLY A 200 -33.94 -12.94 9.95
N GLY A 201 -33.74 -12.03 9.00
CA GLY A 201 -32.75 -12.25 7.96
C GLY A 201 -32.75 -11.25 6.80
N LEU A 202 -32.02 -11.61 5.75
CA LEU A 202 -31.88 -10.87 4.51
C LEU A 202 -32.53 -11.65 3.36
N ALA A 203 -33.30 -10.97 2.51
CA ALA A 203 -33.89 -11.53 1.30
C ALA A 203 -33.57 -10.68 0.06
N ILE A 204 -33.24 -11.34 -1.03
CA ILE A 204 -33.03 -10.75 -2.35
C ILE A 204 -33.85 -11.54 -3.35
N ALA A 205 -34.62 -10.84 -4.17
CA ALA A 205 -35.40 -11.41 -5.27
C ALA A 205 -35.27 -10.49 -6.48
N ALA A 206 -34.95 -11.06 -7.63
CA ALA A 206 -34.91 -10.32 -8.89
C ALA A 206 -35.44 -11.20 -10.02
N ARG A 207 -36.58 -10.84 -10.60
CA ARG A 207 -37.14 -11.54 -11.75
C ARG A 207 -36.45 -11.09 -13.04
N ARG A 208 -35.98 -12.07 -13.82
CA ARG A 208 -35.38 -11.85 -15.12
C ARG A 208 -36.45 -11.78 -16.23
N PRO A 209 -36.15 -11.16 -17.39
CA PRO A 209 -37.07 -11.11 -18.52
C PRO A 209 -37.52 -12.48 -19.05
N ASP A 210 -36.74 -13.54 -18.83
CA ASP A 210 -37.07 -14.92 -19.20
C ASP A 210 -38.06 -15.61 -18.25
N GLY A 211 -38.54 -14.90 -17.22
CA GLY A 211 -39.51 -15.41 -16.25
C GLY A 211 -38.90 -16.22 -15.10
N VAL A 212 -37.57 -16.34 -15.03
CA VAL A 212 -36.88 -16.98 -13.91
C VAL A 212 -36.56 -15.95 -12.84
N THR A 213 -36.83 -16.28 -11.58
CA THR A 213 -36.55 -15.40 -10.43
C THR A 213 -35.29 -15.87 -9.72
N ARG A 214 -34.29 -14.99 -9.59
CA ARG A 214 -33.13 -15.23 -8.72
C ARG A 214 -33.52 -14.89 -7.29
N VAL A 215 -33.40 -15.86 -6.40
CA VAL A 215 -33.63 -15.71 -4.96
C VAL A 215 -32.34 -15.90 -4.18
N MET A 216 -32.12 -15.07 -3.17
CA MET A 216 -31.01 -15.22 -2.24
C MET A 216 -31.47 -14.93 -0.83
N VAL A 217 -31.05 -15.75 0.13
CA VAL A 217 -31.51 -15.65 1.51
C VAL A 217 -30.40 -15.97 2.51
N HIS A 218 -30.36 -15.17 3.57
CA HIS A 218 -29.53 -15.42 4.75
C HIS A 218 -30.40 -15.22 5.99
N GLU A 219 -30.43 -16.22 6.86
CA GLU A 219 -31.05 -16.14 8.18
C GLU A 219 -30.01 -15.62 9.18
N PHE A 220 -30.34 -14.60 9.97
CA PHE A 220 -29.37 -14.03 10.90
C PHE A 220 -28.97 -15.03 11.97
N GLY A 221 -27.66 -15.18 12.18
CA GLY A 221 -27.08 -16.16 13.10
C GLY A 221 -26.92 -17.56 12.52
N ALA A 222 -27.30 -17.81 11.27
CA ALA A 222 -27.03 -19.09 10.62
C ALA A 222 -25.56 -19.22 10.24
N HIS A 223 -25.01 -20.42 10.43
CA HIS A 223 -23.64 -20.78 10.09
C HIS A 223 -23.59 -21.68 8.84
N PRO A 224 -22.49 -21.63 8.06
CA PRO A 224 -22.31 -22.49 6.91
C PRO A 224 -22.42 -23.97 7.24
N SER A 225 -23.22 -24.70 6.47
CA SER A 225 -23.39 -26.15 6.65
C SER A 225 -22.18 -26.99 6.21
N GLY A 226 -21.27 -26.41 5.42
CA GLY A 226 -20.10 -27.10 4.86
C GLY A 226 -20.42 -28.07 3.72
N ARG A 227 -21.69 -28.23 3.33
CA ARG A 227 -22.13 -29.01 2.17
C ARG A 227 -22.75 -28.12 1.10
N GLN A 228 -22.86 -28.63 -0.13
CA GLN A 228 -23.67 -27.96 -1.16
C GLN A 228 -25.15 -27.94 -0.71
N PRO A 229 -25.83 -26.79 -0.78
CA PRO A 229 -27.23 -26.70 -0.42
C PRO A 229 -28.13 -27.38 -1.46
N GLU A 230 -29.27 -27.88 -1.00
CA GLU A 230 -30.37 -28.33 -1.85
C GLU A 230 -31.43 -27.23 -1.95
N PHE A 231 -32.33 -27.33 -2.94
CA PHE A 231 -33.41 -26.35 -3.08
C PHE A 231 -34.32 -26.30 -1.84
N SER A 232 -34.53 -27.44 -1.18
CA SER A 232 -35.28 -27.56 0.07
C SER A 232 -34.71 -26.71 1.20
N ASP A 233 -33.37 -26.58 1.30
CA ASP A 233 -32.71 -25.72 2.28
C ASP A 233 -33.08 -24.24 2.05
N ILE A 234 -33.11 -23.83 0.78
CA ILE A 234 -33.46 -22.46 0.37
C ILE A 234 -34.95 -22.18 0.62
N VAL A 235 -35.83 -23.11 0.28
CA VAL A 235 -37.28 -22.99 0.56
C VAL A 235 -37.51 -22.80 2.05
N ALA A 236 -36.84 -23.60 2.89
CA ALA A 236 -36.98 -23.54 4.33
C ALA A 236 -36.45 -22.20 4.91
N ALA A 237 -35.27 -21.75 4.47
CA ALA A 237 -34.69 -20.48 4.87
C ALA A 237 -35.54 -19.28 4.39
N TRP A 238 -35.99 -19.29 3.13
CA TRP A 238 -36.88 -18.27 2.57
C TRP A 238 -38.14 -18.14 3.40
N ARG A 239 -38.82 -19.25 3.70
CA ARG A 239 -40.04 -19.25 4.50
C ARG A 239 -39.84 -18.73 5.91
N ARG A 240 -38.71 -19.02 6.56
CA ARG A 240 -38.39 -18.48 7.90
C ARG A 240 -38.13 -16.97 7.87
N VAL A 241 -37.48 -16.47 6.82
CA VAL A 241 -37.09 -15.06 6.72
C VAL A 241 -38.22 -14.17 6.18
N THR A 242 -38.93 -14.60 5.14
CA THR A 242 -39.94 -13.80 4.43
C THR A 242 -41.38 -14.18 4.76
N GLY A 243 -41.62 -15.38 5.28
CA GLY A 243 -42.95 -15.95 5.46
C GLY A 243 -43.57 -16.52 4.17
N GLU A 244 -42.91 -16.38 3.01
CA GLU A 244 -43.41 -16.85 1.72
C GLU A 244 -42.99 -18.29 1.42
N ASP A 245 -43.75 -18.99 0.59
CA ASP A 245 -43.42 -20.34 0.12
C ASP A 245 -43.03 -20.31 -1.37
N ILE A 246 -41.79 -20.70 -1.67
CA ILE A 246 -41.27 -20.83 -3.03
C ILE A 246 -41.14 -22.30 -3.48
N GLY A 247 -41.63 -23.25 -2.67
CA GLY A 247 -41.49 -24.69 -2.90
C GLY A 247 -42.21 -25.23 -4.15
N GLY A 248 -43.19 -24.47 -4.68
CA GLY A 248 -43.84 -24.79 -5.97
C GLY A 248 -42.97 -24.50 -7.20
N GLY A 249 -41.83 -23.85 -7.03
CA GLY A 249 -40.91 -23.51 -8.09
C GLY A 249 -40.04 -24.66 -8.57
N THR A 250 -39.52 -24.55 -9.79
CA THR A 250 -38.52 -25.47 -10.33
C THR A 250 -37.12 -24.84 -10.23
N PRO A 251 -36.19 -25.40 -9.41
CA PRO A 251 -34.84 -24.89 -9.31
C PRO A 251 -34.06 -25.21 -10.59
N GLN A 252 -33.53 -24.18 -11.24
CA GLN A 252 -32.60 -24.31 -12.37
C GLN A 252 -31.15 -24.39 -11.88
N TRP A 253 -30.86 -23.73 -10.76
CA TRP A 253 -29.53 -23.71 -10.16
C TRP A 253 -29.61 -23.38 -8.68
N VAL A 254 -28.72 -23.96 -7.89
CA VAL A 254 -28.67 -23.83 -6.43
C VAL A 254 -27.21 -23.80 -6.00
N ASN A 255 -26.83 -22.83 -5.17
CA ASN A 255 -25.53 -22.81 -4.51
C ASN A 255 -25.53 -21.96 -3.23
N ALA A 256 -24.43 -22.02 -2.48
CA ALA A 256 -24.14 -21.11 -1.38
C ALA A 256 -22.80 -20.42 -1.63
N PHE A 257 -22.60 -19.27 -0.99
CA PHE A 257 -21.27 -18.69 -0.85
C PHE A 257 -21.10 -18.10 0.54
N GLY A 258 -20.00 -18.48 1.18
CA GLY A 258 -19.61 -18.03 2.50
C GLY A 258 -18.87 -16.70 2.47
N ASP A 259 -18.68 -16.13 3.65
CA ASP A 259 -17.84 -14.94 3.88
C ASP A 259 -16.35 -15.28 4.14
N THR A 260 -15.88 -16.44 3.66
CA THR A 260 -14.46 -16.81 3.68
C THR A 260 -13.61 -15.66 3.15
N SER A 261 -12.51 -15.37 3.85
CA SER A 261 -11.59 -14.30 3.47
C SER A 261 -10.17 -14.78 3.68
N ARG A 262 -9.53 -15.24 2.61
CA ARG A 262 -8.17 -15.78 2.61
C ARG A 262 -7.36 -15.20 1.47
N GLN A 263 -6.09 -14.92 1.69
CA GLN A 263 -5.18 -14.40 0.67
C GLN A 263 -3.89 -15.21 0.69
N ALA A 264 -3.39 -15.60 -0.49
CA ALA A 264 -2.09 -16.23 -0.61
C ALA A 264 -1.00 -15.29 -0.08
N ALA A 265 -0.18 -15.75 0.88
CA ALA A 265 0.84 -14.94 1.54
C ALA A 265 1.91 -14.41 0.57
N ARG A 266 2.07 -15.09 -0.57
CA ARG A 266 2.94 -14.71 -1.68
C ARG A 266 2.23 -15.02 -3.00
N TYR A 267 2.36 -14.13 -3.98
CA TYR A 267 1.74 -14.32 -5.30
C TYR A 267 2.71 -14.95 -6.31
N ARG A 268 3.99 -15.07 -5.93
CA ARG A 268 5.05 -15.68 -6.70
C ARG A 268 5.90 -16.56 -5.79
N ASP A 269 6.27 -17.72 -6.30
CA ASP A 269 7.33 -18.58 -5.78
C ASP A 269 8.18 -19.07 -6.95
N ARG A 270 9.36 -18.47 -7.13
CA ARG A 270 10.27 -18.76 -8.25
C ARG A 270 9.55 -18.64 -9.61
N ARG A 271 9.14 -19.78 -10.18
CA ARG A 271 8.49 -19.95 -11.50
C ARG A 271 6.98 -20.20 -11.41
N LEU A 272 6.44 -20.25 -10.19
CA LEU A 272 5.01 -20.38 -9.94
C LEU A 272 4.42 -19.03 -9.55
N LEU A 273 3.25 -18.71 -10.10
CA LEU A 273 2.50 -17.52 -9.75
C LEU A 273 1.02 -17.85 -9.55
N LEU A 274 0.28 -16.99 -8.86
CA LEU A 274 -1.17 -17.10 -8.65
C LEU A 274 -1.85 -15.79 -9.01
N ALA A 275 -3.03 -15.85 -9.64
CA ALA A 275 -3.86 -14.68 -9.95
C ALA A 275 -5.36 -14.98 -9.79
N GLY A 276 -6.17 -13.96 -9.45
CA GLY A 276 -7.60 -14.12 -9.22
C GLY A 276 -7.92 -14.92 -7.96
N ASP A 277 -9.02 -15.67 -7.98
CA ASP A 277 -9.49 -16.40 -6.77
C ASP A 277 -8.50 -17.48 -6.29
N ALA A 278 -7.54 -17.87 -7.15
CA ALA A 278 -6.42 -18.71 -6.74
C ALA A 278 -5.51 -18.00 -5.73
N ALA A 279 -5.37 -16.66 -5.84
CA ALA A 279 -4.59 -15.81 -4.95
C ALA A 279 -5.39 -15.18 -3.81
N HIS A 280 -6.71 -15.04 -3.95
CA HIS A 280 -7.58 -14.43 -2.93
C HIS A 280 -9.01 -14.99 -2.95
N GLN A 281 -9.42 -15.63 -1.86
CA GLN A 281 -10.77 -16.14 -1.65
C GLN A 281 -11.59 -15.10 -0.87
N GLN A 282 -12.80 -14.81 -1.36
CA GLN A 282 -13.65 -13.74 -0.82
C GLN A 282 -15.12 -13.95 -1.18
N MET A 283 -16.02 -13.38 -0.37
CA MET A 283 -17.45 -13.30 -0.72
C MET A 283 -17.64 -12.47 -2.00
N PRO A 284 -18.49 -12.88 -2.95
CA PRO A 284 -18.79 -12.12 -4.18
C PRO A 284 -19.72 -10.92 -3.94
N ILE A 285 -19.46 -10.13 -2.90
CA ILE A 285 -20.21 -8.93 -2.54
C ILE A 285 -19.66 -7.71 -3.28
N GLY A 286 -20.54 -6.76 -3.64
CA GLY A 286 -20.14 -5.53 -4.34
C GLY A 286 -19.58 -5.75 -5.75
N GLY A 287 -19.57 -6.99 -6.26
CA GLY A 287 -19.07 -7.33 -7.59
C GLY A 287 -17.55 -7.25 -7.75
N GLN A 288 -16.76 -7.20 -6.67
CA GLN A 288 -15.33 -6.88 -6.77
C GLN A 288 -14.44 -8.08 -7.16
N ALA A 289 -14.82 -9.32 -6.85
CA ALA A 289 -13.95 -10.50 -7.02
C ALA A 289 -13.43 -10.69 -8.47
N LEU A 290 -14.36 -10.75 -9.44
CA LEU A 290 -14.01 -10.86 -10.86
C LEU A 290 -13.15 -9.67 -11.34
N ASN A 291 -13.49 -8.45 -10.91
CA ASN A 291 -12.78 -7.23 -11.27
C ASN A 291 -11.34 -7.23 -10.74
N LEU A 292 -11.14 -7.67 -9.50
CA LEU A 292 -9.83 -7.81 -8.89
C LEU A 292 -8.96 -8.81 -9.66
N GLY A 293 -9.50 -9.99 -9.97
CA GLY A 293 -8.79 -11.02 -10.72
C GLY A 293 -8.40 -10.61 -12.14
N LEU A 294 -9.30 -9.96 -12.89
CA LEU A 294 -8.99 -9.45 -14.23
C LEU A 294 -7.86 -8.41 -14.19
N GLN A 295 -7.85 -7.55 -13.17
CA GLN A 295 -6.77 -6.57 -12.98
C GLN A 295 -5.45 -7.20 -12.53
N ASP A 296 -5.47 -8.33 -11.84
CA ASP A 296 -4.25 -9.11 -11.55
C ASP A 296 -3.64 -9.66 -12.82
N ALA A 297 -4.45 -10.28 -13.69
CA ALA A 297 -4.01 -10.79 -14.98
C ALA A 297 -3.43 -9.66 -15.85
N PHE A 298 -4.08 -8.50 -15.86
CA PHE A 298 -3.64 -7.31 -16.59
C PHE A 298 -2.31 -6.74 -16.07
N ASN A 299 -2.11 -6.72 -14.76
CA ASN A 299 -0.84 -6.30 -14.15
C ASN A 299 0.28 -7.31 -14.42
N LEU A 300 -0.03 -8.61 -14.33
CA LEU A 300 0.95 -9.68 -14.46
C LEU A 300 1.41 -9.89 -15.91
N GLY A 301 0.49 -9.87 -16.87
CA GLY A 301 0.74 -10.35 -18.23
C GLY A 301 1.94 -9.69 -18.91
N TRP A 302 2.02 -8.36 -18.87
CA TRP A 302 3.14 -7.63 -19.48
C TRP A 302 4.47 -7.82 -18.75
N LYS A 303 4.44 -7.94 -17.40
CA LYS A 303 5.64 -8.16 -16.58
C LYS A 303 6.22 -9.54 -16.79
N LEU A 304 5.36 -10.55 -16.79
CA LEU A 304 5.75 -11.94 -17.05
C LEU A 304 6.26 -12.10 -18.48
N ALA A 305 5.63 -11.45 -19.46
CA ALA A 305 6.13 -11.44 -20.82
C ALA A 305 7.52 -10.78 -20.93
N ALA A 306 7.73 -9.64 -20.27
CA ALA A 306 9.04 -8.99 -20.24
C ALA A 306 10.11 -9.89 -19.63
N GLN A 307 9.79 -10.61 -18.53
CA GLN A 307 10.71 -11.56 -17.90
C GLN A 307 11.04 -12.75 -18.82
N VAL A 308 10.02 -13.39 -19.40
CA VAL A 308 10.17 -14.56 -20.27
C VAL A 308 10.96 -14.23 -21.54
N LEU A 309 10.78 -13.04 -22.09
CA LEU A 309 11.49 -12.58 -23.29
C LEU A 309 12.88 -12.00 -23.00
N GLY A 310 13.31 -11.96 -21.73
CA GLY A 310 14.59 -11.36 -21.34
C GLY A 310 14.68 -9.85 -21.57
N ARG A 311 13.54 -9.15 -21.53
CA ARG A 311 13.39 -7.71 -21.79
C ARG A 311 13.07 -6.89 -20.54
N GLY A 312 12.65 -7.55 -19.46
CA GLY A 312 12.33 -6.90 -18.19
C GLY A 312 13.58 -6.61 -17.35
N PRO A 313 13.63 -5.49 -16.62
CA PRO A 313 14.66 -5.26 -15.61
C PRO A 313 14.49 -6.21 -14.42
N ASP A 314 15.58 -6.41 -13.67
CA ASP A 314 15.58 -7.22 -12.45
C ASP A 314 14.53 -6.69 -11.45
N GLY A 315 13.80 -7.62 -10.82
CA GLY A 315 12.75 -7.30 -9.86
C GLY A 315 11.42 -6.84 -10.47
N LEU A 316 11.32 -6.63 -11.81
CA LEU A 316 10.05 -6.24 -12.44
C LEU A 316 8.94 -7.26 -12.15
N LEU A 317 9.21 -8.55 -12.32
CA LEU A 317 8.21 -9.59 -12.05
C LEU A 317 7.85 -9.67 -10.56
N ASP A 318 8.77 -9.35 -9.65
CA ASP A 318 8.49 -9.33 -8.20
C ASP A 318 7.54 -8.19 -7.81
N SER A 319 7.54 -7.09 -8.58
CA SER A 319 6.57 -6.00 -8.38
C SER A 319 5.11 -6.44 -8.56
N TYR A 320 4.84 -7.57 -9.24
CA TYR A 320 3.49 -8.14 -9.30
C TYR A 320 2.96 -8.42 -7.89
N HIS A 321 3.77 -9.07 -7.05
CA HIS A 321 3.37 -9.36 -5.69
C HIS A 321 3.21 -8.08 -4.87
N SER A 322 4.20 -7.19 -4.83
CA SER A 322 4.13 -5.99 -3.99
C SER A 322 2.94 -5.09 -4.34
N GLU A 323 2.63 -4.95 -5.63
CA GLU A 323 1.50 -4.14 -6.09
C GLU A 323 0.15 -4.82 -5.86
N ARG A 324 -0.01 -6.07 -6.30
CA ARG A 324 -1.32 -6.74 -6.33
C ARG A 324 -1.70 -7.36 -5.00
N HIS A 325 -0.73 -7.79 -4.20
CA HIS A 325 -1.01 -8.27 -2.86
C HIS A 325 -1.52 -7.13 -1.95
N ALA A 326 -0.97 -5.92 -2.08
CA ALA A 326 -1.45 -4.76 -1.34
C ALA A 326 -2.90 -4.41 -1.70
N VAL A 327 -3.23 -4.38 -3.00
CA VAL A 327 -4.61 -4.17 -3.48
C VAL A 327 -5.54 -5.28 -3.01
N GLY A 328 -5.14 -6.55 -3.13
CA GLY A 328 -5.93 -7.69 -2.67
C GLY A 328 -6.26 -7.59 -1.18
N ARG A 329 -5.30 -7.18 -0.36
CA ARG A 329 -5.50 -7.00 1.10
C ARG A 329 -6.54 -5.92 1.40
N GLU A 330 -6.48 -4.79 0.71
CA GLU A 330 -7.45 -3.69 0.87
C GLU A 330 -8.85 -4.10 0.39
N VAL A 331 -8.93 -4.83 -0.73
CA VAL A 331 -10.19 -5.35 -1.26
C VAL A 331 -10.83 -6.35 -0.30
N LEU A 332 -10.08 -7.31 0.20
CA LEU A 332 -10.58 -8.29 1.17
C LEU A 332 -11.03 -7.61 2.47
N SER A 333 -10.28 -6.61 2.94
CA SER A 333 -10.66 -5.84 4.14
C SER A 333 -12.03 -5.17 3.98
N ASN A 334 -12.29 -4.51 2.86
CA ASN A 334 -13.59 -3.87 2.66
C ASN A 334 -14.70 -4.88 2.32
N ILE A 335 -14.41 -5.99 1.64
CA ILE A 335 -15.38 -7.09 1.44
C ILE A 335 -15.83 -7.65 2.79
N ARG A 336 -14.93 -7.86 3.75
CA ARG A 336 -15.29 -8.29 5.11
C ARG A 336 -16.20 -7.28 5.80
N ALA A 337 -15.92 -5.99 5.68
CA ALA A 337 -16.80 -4.95 6.21
C ALA A 337 -18.17 -4.96 5.52
N GLN A 338 -18.23 -5.15 4.21
CA GLN A 338 -19.48 -5.28 3.47
C GLN A 338 -20.28 -6.54 3.88
N ALA A 339 -19.60 -7.69 4.05
CA ALA A 339 -20.22 -8.92 4.52
C ALA A 339 -20.81 -8.75 5.93
N MET A 340 -20.08 -8.08 6.83
CA MET A 340 -20.55 -7.75 8.17
C MET A 340 -21.83 -6.91 8.10
N LEU A 341 -21.84 -5.83 7.30
CA LEU A 341 -23.01 -4.96 7.17
C LEU A 341 -24.18 -5.68 6.48
N LEU A 342 -23.92 -6.54 5.51
CA LEU A 342 -24.96 -7.21 4.73
C LEU A 342 -25.61 -8.36 5.50
N LEU A 343 -24.79 -9.24 6.09
CA LEU A 343 -25.21 -10.50 6.71
C LEU A 343 -25.29 -10.43 8.25
N GLY A 344 -24.79 -9.36 8.89
CA GLY A 344 -24.94 -9.17 10.34
C GLY A 344 -26.42 -9.03 10.73
N GLY A 345 -26.77 -9.42 11.94
CA GLY A 345 -28.13 -9.31 12.48
C GLY A 345 -28.46 -7.90 13.00
N PRO A 346 -29.40 -7.77 13.94
CA PRO A 346 -29.77 -6.47 14.52
C PRO A 346 -28.60 -5.70 15.14
N GLU A 347 -27.52 -6.38 15.54
CA GLU A 347 -26.34 -5.78 16.13
C GLU A 347 -25.61 -4.80 15.20
N VAL A 348 -25.78 -4.92 13.87
CA VAL A 348 -25.15 -4.00 12.90
C VAL A 348 -26.05 -2.84 12.48
N ASP A 349 -27.32 -2.81 12.87
CA ASP A 349 -28.29 -1.85 12.33
C ASP A 349 -27.95 -0.39 12.69
N GLY A 350 -27.47 -0.13 13.91
CA GLY A 350 -27.00 1.20 14.31
C GLY A 350 -25.79 1.67 13.50
N VAL A 351 -24.84 0.77 13.21
CA VAL A 351 -23.68 1.08 12.36
C VAL A 351 -24.13 1.36 10.92
N ARG A 352 -25.08 0.58 10.39
CA ARG A 352 -25.65 0.79 9.05
C ARG A 352 -26.35 2.14 8.93
N GLN A 353 -27.06 2.59 9.96
CA GLN A 353 -27.71 3.90 9.96
C GLN A 353 -26.68 5.03 9.85
N ILE A 354 -25.68 5.04 10.73
CA ILE A 354 -24.59 6.03 10.70
C ILE A 354 -23.86 5.97 9.35
N PHE A 355 -23.56 4.77 8.85
CA PHE A 355 -22.89 4.61 7.57
C PHE A 355 -23.71 5.19 6.42
N THR A 356 -25.04 5.00 6.43
CA THR A 356 -25.96 5.58 5.45
C THR A 356 -25.89 7.10 5.47
N GLU A 357 -25.91 7.72 6.65
CA GLU A 357 -25.75 9.17 6.80
C GLU A 357 -24.41 9.67 6.23
N LEU A 358 -23.31 8.97 6.56
CA LEU A 358 -21.97 9.31 6.08
C LEU A 358 -21.86 9.17 4.56
N THR A 359 -22.49 8.17 3.94
CA THR A 359 -22.50 8.03 2.47
C THR A 359 -23.20 9.17 1.75
N GLY A 360 -24.03 9.97 2.45
CA GLY A 360 -24.59 11.22 1.93
C GLY A 360 -23.54 12.32 1.72
N SER A 361 -22.36 12.23 2.36
CA SER A 361 -21.25 13.15 2.14
C SER A 361 -20.52 12.87 0.83
N GLY A 362 -20.35 13.90 -0.01
CA GLY A 362 -19.69 13.76 -1.31
C GLY A 362 -18.27 13.17 -1.24
N ARG A 363 -17.50 13.50 -0.19
CA ARG A 363 -16.13 12.99 0.00
C ARG A 363 -16.11 11.50 0.38
N VAL A 364 -17.01 11.08 1.27
CA VAL A 364 -17.13 9.68 1.69
C VAL A 364 -17.62 8.84 0.51
N ARG A 365 -18.66 9.31 -0.19
CA ARG A 365 -19.17 8.66 -1.40
C ARG A 365 -18.07 8.49 -2.46
N GLN A 366 -17.29 9.54 -2.75
CA GLN A 366 -16.19 9.47 -3.72
C GLN A 366 -15.14 8.44 -3.31
N HIS A 367 -14.78 8.38 -2.04
CA HIS A 367 -13.81 7.40 -1.53
C HIS A 367 -14.34 5.96 -1.68
N LEU A 368 -15.56 5.69 -1.24
CA LEU A 368 -16.16 4.35 -1.34
C LEU A 368 -16.39 3.92 -2.80
N ALA A 369 -16.83 4.85 -3.65
CA ALA A 369 -16.98 4.60 -5.08
C ALA A 369 -15.63 4.30 -5.75
N GLY A 370 -14.56 5.02 -5.36
CA GLY A 370 -13.20 4.77 -5.86
C GLY A 370 -12.74 3.37 -5.52
N MET A 371 -12.90 3.01 -4.24
CA MET A 371 -12.53 1.71 -3.68
C MET A 371 -13.27 0.54 -4.34
N ILE A 372 -14.59 0.65 -4.50
CA ILE A 372 -15.38 -0.42 -5.15
C ILE A 372 -15.05 -0.51 -6.65
N SER A 373 -14.94 0.64 -7.32
CA SER A 373 -14.75 0.66 -8.77
C SER A 373 -13.32 0.32 -9.22
N GLY A 374 -12.35 0.38 -8.30
CA GLY A 374 -10.92 0.22 -8.57
C GLY A 374 -10.26 1.44 -9.21
N LEU A 375 -10.96 2.58 -9.31
CA LEU A 375 -10.42 3.80 -9.94
C LEU A 375 -9.43 4.55 -9.04
N ASP A 376 -9.43 4.31 -7.73
CA ASP A 376 -8.54 4.96 -6.77
C ASP A 376 -7.20 4.22 -6.53
N ILE A 377 -7.07 3.00 -7.10
CA ILE A 377 -5.87 2.18 -7.02
C ILE A 377 -4.64 3.00 -7.44
N ARG A 378 -3.63 2.97 -6.56
CA ARG A 378 -2.34 3.62 -6.75
C ARG A 378 -1.22 2.67 -6.36
N HIS A 379 -0.33 2.39 -7.29
CA HIS A 379 0.87 1.60 -7.06
C HIS A 379 2.03 2.48 -6.59
N ASP A 380 2.95 1.89 -5.83
CA ASP A 380 4.24 2.53 -5.60
C ASP A 380 5.03 2.55 -6.92
N ALA A 381 5.31 3.75 -7.42
CA ALA A 381 6.03 3.96 -8.67
C ALA A 381 7.42 4.59 -8.45
N GLY A 382 7.92 4.57 -7.21
CA GLY A 382 9.23 5.09 -6.83
C GLY A 382 9.23 6.57 -6.43
N THR A 383 10.40 7.20 -6.53
CA THR A 383 10.63 8.56 -6.03
C THR A 383 9.94 9.63 -6.89
N GLY A 384 9.03 10.41 -6.30
CA GLY A 384 8.40 11.55 -6.95
C GLY A 384 7.14 12.01 -6.21
N THR A 385 6.72 13.25 -6.43
CA THR A 385 5.56 13.86 -5.74
C THR A 385 4.39 14.16 -6.68
N HIS A 386 4.52 13.86 -7.98
CA HIS A 386 3.50 14.18 -8.96
C HIS A 386 2.16 13.46 -8.65
N PRO A 387 1.00 14.15 -8.67
CA PRO A 387 -0.29 13.55 -8.25
C PRO A 387 -0.73 12.33 -9.06
N LEU A 388 -0.32 12.23 -10.33
CA LEU A 388 -0.60 11.08 -11.20
C LEU A 388 0.34 9.90 -10.98
N LEU A 389 1.48 10.08 -10.30
CA LEU A 389 2.48 9.01 -10.14
C LEU A 389 1.86 7.81 -9.41
N GLY A 390 1.95 6.63 -10.02
CA GLY A 390 1.37 5.38 -9.52
C GLY A 390 -0.12 5.19 -9.82
N ARG A 391 -0.82 6.20 -10.34
CA ARG A 391 -2.25 6.12 -10.68
C ARG A 391 -2.45 5.69 -12.13
N ARG A 392 -3.65 5.21 -12.45
CA ARG A 392 -4.09 5.02 -13.84
C ARG A 392 -4.00 6.33 -14.64
N LEU A 393 -3.69 6.22 -15.92
CA LEU A 393 -3.75 7.31 -16.89
C LEU A 393 -5.20 7.82 -16.99
N PRO A 394 -5.45 9.13 -16.80
CA PRO A 394 -6.79 9.68 -16.99
C PRO A 394 -7.28 9.53 -18.43
N HIS A 395 -8.59 9.48 -18.62
CA HIS A 395 -9.18 9.42 -19.95
C HIS A 395 -9.17 10.80 -20.61
N TRP A 396 -8.41 10.91 -21.70
CA TRP A 396 -8.28 12.11 -22.50
C TRP A 396 -8.55 11.82 -23.96
N ARG A 397 -9.18 12.78 -24.64
CA ARG A 397 -9.19 12.87 -26.09
C ARG A 397 -7.99 13.70 -26.52
N LEU A 398 -7.19 13.12 -27.40
CA LEU A 398 -5.90 13.64 -27.83
C LEU A 398 -5.91 13.81 -29.35
N THR A 399 -5.34 14.90 -29.84
CA THR A 399 -4.94 14.98 -31.26
C THR A 399 -3.42 14.88 -31.33
N SER A 400 -2.91 14.09 -32.27
CA SER A 400 -1.47 13.91 -32.52
C SER A 400 -1.17 13.93 -34.01
N SER A 401 0.10 13.78 -34.39
CA SER A 401 0.51 13.56 -35.79
C SER A 401 -0.13 12.33 -36.41
N ASP A 402 -0.46 11.33 -35.60
CA ASP A 402 -1.03 10.05 -36.03
C ASP A 402 -2.57 10.11 -36.13
N GLY A 403 -3.16 11.29 -35.87
CA GLY A 403 -4.60 11.51 -35.83
C GLY A 403 -5.16 11.68 -34.42
N ALA A 404 -6.49 11.68 -34.33
CA ALA A 404 -7.22 11.74 -33.08
C ALA A 404 -7.32 10.35 -32.44
N ALA A 405 -7.08 10.26 -31.14
CA ALA A 405 -7.18 9.04 -30.36
C ALA A 405 -7.53 9.37 -28.90
N THR A 406 -7.99 8.39 -28.13
CA THR A 406 -8.05 8.54 -26.67
C THR A 406 -6.78 8.03 -25.99
N SER A 407 -6.49 8.52 -24.79
CA SER A 407 -5.36 8.05 -23.98
C SER A 407 -5.42 6.53 -23.72
N THR A 408 -6.63 5.97 -23.60
CA THR A 408 -6.87 4.53 -23.47
C THR A 408 -6.49 3.77 -24.75
N GLU A 409 -6.77 4.33 -25.93
CA GLU A 409 -6.47 3.69 -27.22
C GLU A 409 -4.97 3.55 -27.47
N LEU A 410 -4.16 4.44 -26.89
CA LEU A 410 -2.70 4.37 -26.99
C LEU A 410 -2.13 3.08 -26.36
N LEU A 411 -2.86 2.45 -25.45
CA LEU A 411 -2.45 1.24 -24.74
C LEU A 411 -2.82 -0.07 -25.46
N ARG A 412 -3.67 -0.02 -26.51
CA ARG A 412 -4.13 -1.20 -27.26
C ARG A 412 -3.02 -2.16 -27.73
N PRO A 413 -1.83 -1.67 -28.15
CA PRO A 413 -0.73 -2.55 -28.54
C PRO A 413 -0.05 -3.31 -27.38
N GLY A 414 -0.42 -3.09 -26.11
CA GLY A 414 0.22 -3.74 -24.97
C GLY A 414 1.65 -3.22 -24.70
N ARG A 415 1.93 -1.97 -25.07
CA ARG A 415 3.25 -1.34 -24.94
C ARG A 415 3.22 -0.16 -23.97
N GLY A 416 4.39 0.21 -23.42
CA GLY A 416 4.51 1.44 -22.65
C GLY A 416 4.26 2.66 -23.53
N VAL A 417 3.85 3.78 -22.94
CA VAL A 417 3.58 5.04 -23.66
C VAL A 417 4.34 6.18 -23.01
N LEU A 418 5.14 6.90 -23.79
CA LEU A 418 5.68 8.21 -23.41
C LEU A 418 4.81 9.28 -24.07
N LEU A 419 3.91 9.88 -23.30
CA LEU A 419 2.98 10.90 -23.76
C LEU A 419 3.60 12.29 -23.53
N VAL A 420 3.93 12.99 -24.61
CA VAL A 420 4.51 14.33 -24.62
C VAL A 420 3.39 15.35 -24.80
N LEU A 421 3.19 16.21 -23.80
CA LEU A 421 2.08 17.18 -23.71
C LEU A 421 2.56 18.64 -23.83
N THR A 422 3.85 18.89 -23.65
CA THR A 422 4.42 20.24 -23.62
C THR A 422 4.38 20.96 -24.97
N ALA A 423 4.12 22.27 -24.91
CA ALA A 423 4.26 23.17 -26.05
C ALA A 423 5.71 23.62 -26.29
N ASP A 424 6.59 23.51 -25.29
CA ASP A 424 8.01 23.85 -25.39
C ASP A 424 8.72 22.95 -26.41
N ALA A 425 9.30 23.57 -27.45
CA ALA A 425 9.94 22.85 -28.55
C ALA A 425 11.21 22.10 -28.10
N ALA A 426 12.05 22.72 -27.25
CA ALA A 426 13.30 22.12 -26.81
C ALA A 426 13.04 20.91 -25.90
N LEU A 427 12.11 21.05 -24.95
CA LEU A 427 11.70 19.95 -24.08
C LEU A 427 11.06 18.82 -24.89
N LYS A 428 10.17 19.16 -25.84
CA LYS A 428 9.52 18.19 -26.72
C LYS A 428 10.53 17.37 -27.53
N ASP A 429 11.52 18.02 -28.12
CA ASP A 429 12.55 17.35 -28.91
C ASP A 429 13.47 16.48 -28.03
N GLY A 430 13.83 16.96 -26.84
CA GLY A 430 14.60 16.17 -25.87
C GLY A 430 13.86 14.91 -25.40
N LEU A 431 12.57 15.03 -25.07
CA LEU A 431 11.73 13.88 -24.68
C LEU A 431 11.62 12.86 -25.82
N ARG A 432 11.42 13.32 -27.06
CA ARG A 432 11.38 12.45 -28.25
C ARG A 432 12.70 11.73 -28.48
N ALA A 433 13.82 12.43 -28.35
CA ALA A 433 15.15 11.85 -28.53
C ALA A 433 15.43 10.75 -27.50
N VAL A 434 15.03 10.94 -26.23
CA VAL A 434 15.14 9.90 -25.20
C VAL A 434 14.22 8.72 -25.52
N GLY A 435 12.95 8.98 -25.82
CA GLY A 435 11.97 7.93 -26.14
C GLY A 435 12.34 7.10 -27.38
N ALA A 436 13.02 7.70 -28.36
CA ALA A 436 13.48 7.01 -29.58
C ALA A 436 14.36 5.78 -29.28
N ARG A 437 15.09 5.79 -28.16
CA ARG A 437 15.95 4.67 -27.72
C ARG A 437 15.18 3.45 -27.21
N TRP A 438 13.90 3.60 -26.85
CA TRP A 438 13.03 2.52 -26.34
C TRP A 438 11.90 2.16 -27.33
N THR A 439 12.02 2.50 -28.61
CA THR A 439 10.96 2.33 -29.63
C THR A 439 10.45 0.90 -29.85
N GLY A 440 11.11 -0.13 -29.33
CA GLY A 440 10.58 -1.50 -29.30
C GLY A 440 9.64 -1.79 -28.12
N LEU A 441 9.74 -1.03 -27.03
CA LEU A 441 9.06 -1.28 -25.75
C LEU A 441 8.08 -0.15 -25.38
N VAL A 442 8.45 1.09 -25.68
CA VAL A 442 7.71 2.32 -25.35
C VAL A 442 7.38 3.07 -26.64
N ARG A 443 6.11 3.42 -26.83
CA ARG A 443 5.65 4.27 -27.93
C ARG A 443 5.64 5.73 -27.47
N THR A 444 6.39 6.58 -28.15
CA THR A 444 6.34 8.03 -27.91
C THR A 444 5.20 8.65 -28.72
N VAL A 445 4.31 9.39 -28.05
CA VAL A 445 3.17 10.09 -28.67
C VAL A 445 3.25 11.56 -28.29
N THR A 446 3.21 12.46 -29.27
CA THR A 446 3.14 13.90 -28.99
C THR A 446 1.73 14.41 -29.25
N ALA A 447 1.07 14.88 -28.19
CA ALA A 447 -0.23 15.51 -28.31
C ALA A 447 -0.08 16.98 -28.75
N THR A 448 -0.93 17.41 -29.68
CA THR A 448 -1.09 18.81 -30.09
C THR A 448 -2.27 19.48 -29.41
N SER A 449 -3.27 18.69 -29.00
CA SER A 449 -4.40 19.13 -28.17
C SER A 449 -4.85 18.01 -27.23
N LEU A 450 -5.44 18.41 -26.10
CA LEU A 450 -5.89 17.52 -25.04
C LEU A 450 -7.20 18.06 -24.44
N SER A 451 -8.20 17.20 -24.28
CA SER A 451 -9.43 17.48 -23.54
C SER A 451 -9.91 16.23 -22.79
N GLY A 452 -10.74 16.38 -21.76
CA GLY A 452 -11.27 15.26 -20.98
C GLY A 452 -11.15 15.47 -19.47
N GLU A 453 -10.75 14.43 -18.74
CA GLU A 453 -10.60 14.49 -17.28
C GLU A 453 -9.60 15.59 -16.83
N PRO A 454 -9.87 16.30 -15.71
CA PRO A 454 -8.95 17.30 -15.18
C PRO A 454 -7.56 16.72 -14.91
N SER A 455 -6.51 17.46 -15.26
CA SER A 455 -5.12 17.05 -15.04
C SER A 455 -4.36 18.11 -14.24
N PRO A 456 -3.43 17.71 -13.34
CA PRO A 456 -2.39 18.62 -12.89
C PRO A 456 -1.51 19.09 -14.06
N ASP A 457 -0.84 20.23 -13.91
CA ASP A 457 0.09 20.77 -14.91
C ASP A 457 1.22 19.75 -15.17
N THR A 458 1.27 19.23 -16.39
CA THR A 458 2.11 18.07 -16.77
C THR A 458 2.67 18.27 -18.18
N GLY A 459 4.00 18.34 -18.29
CA GLY A 459 4.68 18.45 -19.60
C GLY A 459 4.80 17.12 -20.35
N ALA A 460 4.96 16.00 -19.64
CA ALA A 460 4.96 14.65 -20.20
C ALA A 460 4.70 13.58 -19.14
N LEU A 461 4.29 12.39 -19.60
CA LEU A 461 4.02 11.20 -18.79
C LEU A 461 4.68 9.95 -19.39
N LEU A 462 5.24 9.09 -18.54
CA LEU A 462 5.59 7.72 -18.89
C LEU A 462 4.57 6.77 -18.26
N VAL A 463 3.97 5.92 -19.09
CA VAL A 463 2.86 5.04 -18.72
C VAL A 463 3.24 3.60 -19.05
N ARG A 464 2.96 2.68 -18.11
CA ARG A 464 3.11 1.24 -18.27
C ARG A 464 2.09 0.65 -19.25
N PRO A 465 2.31 -0.58 -19.78
CA PRO A 465 1.33 -1.29 -20.59
C PRO A 465 -0.04 -1.51 -19.93
N ASP A 466 -0.08 -1.53 -18.60
CA ASP A 466 -1.32 -1.63 -17.79
C ASP A 466 -1.95 -0.25 -17.47
N GLY A 467 -1.46 0.81 -18.10
CA GLY A 467 -2.01 2.15 -17.98
C GLY A 467 -1.65 2.91 -16.71
N HIS A 468 -0.74 2.41 -15.85
CA HIS A 468 -0.28 3.17 -14.69
C HIS A 468 0.88 4.11 -15.03
N VAL A 469 0.82 5.33 -14.51
CA VAL A 469 1.86 6.35 -14.67
C VAL A 469 3.04 6.05 -13.75
N VAL A 470 4.24 5.97 -14.31
CA VAL A 470 5.48 5.69 -13.58
C VAL A 470 6.49 6.83 -13.58
N TRP A 471 6.25 7.85 -14.41
CA TRP A 471 6.98 9.10 -14.36
C TRP A 471 6.09 10.21 -14.94
N ALA A 472 6.22 11.41 -14.39
CA ALA A 472 5.48 12.59 -14.82
C ALA A 472 6.30 13.83 -14.49
N GLY A 473 6.39 14.78 -15.42
CA GLY A 473 7.17 15.99 -15.19
C GLY A 473 6.96 17.08 -16.22
N THR A 474 7.33 18.29 -15.85
CA THR A 474 7.47 19.47 -16.74
C THR A 474 8.89 19.65 -17.26
N GLU A 475 9.82 18.80 -16.82
CA GLU A 475 11.22 18.75 -17.25
C GLU A 475 11.63 17.28 -17.50
N MET A 476 12.81 17.03 -18.05
CA MET A 476 13.28 15.67 -18.38
C MET A 476 13.87 14.90 -17.19
N ALA A 477 14.02 15.54 -16.02
CA ALA A 477 14.67 14.94 -14.86
C ALA A 477 14.01 13.61 -14.46
N GLY A 478 14.82 12.57 -14.29
CA GLY A 478 14.35 11.24 -13.88
C GLY A 478 13.72 10.37 -14.99
N LEU A 479 13.43 10.89 -16.19
CA LEU A 479 12.79 10.10 -17.27
C LEU A 479 13.62 8.87 -17.66
N THR A 480 14.91 9.06 -17.91
CA THR A 480 15.81 7.96 -18.30
C THR A 480 15.91 6.88 -17.22
N ALA A 481 15.95 7.29 -15.94
CA ALA A 481 15.96 6.36 -14.82
C ALA A 481 14.65 5.56 -14.74
N ALA A 482 13.50 6.21 -14.96
CA ALA A 482 12.20 5.54 -15.01
C ALA A 482 12.10 4.57 -16.19
N LEU A 483 12.59 4.94 -17.38
CA LEU A 483 12.65 4.05 -18.54
C LEU A 483 13.48 2.80 -18.25
N HIS A 484 14.68 2.95 -17.66
CA HIS A 484 15.50 1.81 -17.25
C HIS A 484 14.82 0.95 -16.17
N GLY A 485 14.25 1.58 -15.15
CA GLY A 485 13.63 0.89 -14.02
C GLY A 485 12.40 0.06 -14.39
N TRP A 486 11.64 0.46 -15.42
CA TRP A 486 10.40 -0.21 -15.81
C TRP A 486 10.49 -1.00 -17.12
N PHE A 487 11.37 -0.61 -18.04
CA PHE A 487 11.48 -1.20 -19.37
C PHE A 487 12.89 -1.75 -19.68
N GLY A 488 13.83 -1.69 -18.74
CA GLY A 488 15.18 -2.22 -18.93
C GLY A 488 16.04 -1.38 -19.88
N ALA A 489 17.11 -1.99 -20.39
CA ALA A 489 18.03 -1.33 -21.32
C ALA A 489 17.32 -0.98 -22.66
N PRO A 490 17.71 0.13 -23.31
CA PRO A 490 17.17 0.48 -24.63
C PRO A 490 17.52 -0.62 -25.63
N THR A 491 16.61 -0.88 -26.57
CA THR A 491 16.88 -1.82 -27.66
C THR A 491 17.94 -1.19 -28.57
N GLU A 492 19.16 -1.74 -28.60
CA GLU A 492 20.12 -1.37 -29.64
C GLU A 492 19.58 -1.80 -31.01
N PRO A 493 19.65 -0.96 -32.05
CA PRO A 493 19.36 -1.40 -33.40
C PRO A 493 20.41 -2.45 -33.79
N SER A 494 20.03 -3.73 -33.80
CA SER A 494 20.89 -4.78 -34.34
C SER A 494 21.15 -4.50 -35.83
N PRO A 495 22.41 -4.39 -36.27
CA PRO A 495 22.71 -4.47 -37.69
C PRO A 495 22.47 -5.90 -38.16
N HIS A 496 21.68 -6.06 -39.22
CA HIS A 496 21.56 -7.31 -39.96
C HIS A 496 22.96 -7.84 -40.35
N THR A 497 23.25 -9.12 -40.08
CA THR A 497 24.18 -9.94 -40.90
C THR A 497 23.81 -11.43 -40.75
N PRO A 498 23.79 -12.22 -41.84
CA PRO A 498 23.31 -13.60 -41.85
C PRO A 498 24.36 -14.62 -41.37
N ALA A 499 23.90 -15.85 -41.13
CA ALA A 499 24.67 -17.02 -40.70
C ALA A 499 25.95 -17.29 -41.52
N ASN A 500 27.08 -17.61 -40.87
CA ASN A 500 27.55 -18.99 -40.66
C ASN A 500 29.00 -19.07 -40.07
N SER A 501 29.27 -20.19 -39.40
CA SER A 501 30.56 -20.87 -39.15
C SER A 501 31.48 -20.47 -37.99
N ALA A 502 31.46 -21.34 -36.98
CA ALA A 502 32.54 -22.23 -36.50
C ALA A 502 33.83 -21.70 -35.81
N ALA A 503 34.07 -22.33 -34.65
CA ALA A 503 35.33 -22.54 -33.89
C ALA A 503 35.93 -21.29 -33.20
N SER A 504 36.54 -21.34 -32.01
CA SER A 504 37.18 -22.42 -31.26
C SER A 504 37.31 -21.95 -29.79
N ALA A 505 36.99 -22.83 -28.84
CA ALA A 505 37.21 -22.63 -27.41
C ALA A 505 38.64 -22.97 -26.99
N THR A 506 39.16 -22.33 -25.93
CA THR A 506 39.77 -23.00 -24.76
C THR A 506 40.19 -21.99 -23.66
N PRO A 507 40.33 -22.44 -22.40
CA PRO A 507 40.14 -21.65 -21.18
C PRO A 507 41.43 -21.44 -20.35
N THR A 508 41.39 -20.52 -19.40
CA THR A 508 42.39 -20.36 -18.32
C THR A 508 41.66 -20.13 -17.00
N GLU A 509 41.49 -21.18 -16.19
CA GLU A 509 42.36 -21.58 -15.08
C GLU A 509 42.10 -20.82 -13.76
N ARG A 510 41.32 -21.49 -12.90
CA ARG A 510 41.28 -21.31 -11.44
C ARG A 510 42.22 -22.32 -10.79
N SER A 511 42.83 -21.93 -9.67
CA SER A 511 43.28 -22.82 -8.59
C SER A 511 43.73 -22.00 -7.37
N PRO A 512 43.87 -22.58 -6.17
CA PRO A 512 43.01 -23.59 -5.54
C PRO A 512 42.71 -23.28 -4.06
N HIS A 513 41.62 -23.85 -3.53
CA HIS A 513 41.40 -24.04 -2.10
C HIS A 513 41.81 -25.45 -1.69
N THR A 514 42.37 -25.62 -0.49
CA THR A 514 42.29 -26.87 0.30
C THR A 514 42.65 -26.61 1.79
N PRO A 515 42.38 -27.52 2.75
CA PRO A 515 41.30 -27.34 3.73
C PRO A 515 41.77 -27.50 5.20
N ALA A 516 40.90 -27.26 6.19
CA ALA A 516 41.04 -27.89 7.51
C ALA A 516 39.70 -27.97 8.26
N ASN A 517 39.51 -29.10 8.93
CA ASN A 517 38.29 -29.64 9.54
C ASN A 517 38.25 -29.41 11.06
N SER A 518 37.03 -29.25 11.61
CA SER A 518 36.55 -29.63 12.97
C SER A 518 37.22 -28.96 14.19
N THR A 519 36.57 -28.59 15.31
CA THR A 519 35.48 -29.21 16.10
C THR A 519 34.76 -28.15 16.95
N ALA A 520 33.55 -28.49 17.41
CA ALA A 520 32.61 -27.71 18.21
C ALA A 520 33.11 -27.20 19.58
N SER A 521 32.67 -26.00 20.00
CA SER A 521 32.22 -25.67 21.37
C SER A 521 31.80 -24.18 21.49
N ALA A 522 30.61 -23.96 22.06
CA ALA A 522 30.08 -22.76 22.72
C ALA A 522 30.26 -21.36 22.07
N THR A 523 29.14 -20.79 21.61
CA THR A 523 28.97 -19.40 21.16
C THR A 523 29.19 -18.36 22.27
N PRO A 524 30.01 -17.32 22.04
CA PRO A 524 29.81 -16.00 22.61
C PRO A 524 29.25 -15.05 21.54
N LYS A 525 28.19 -14.30 21.88
CA LYS A 525 27.64 -13.20 21.08
C LYS A 525 28.75 -12.20 20.76
N ASN A 526 29.19 -12.14 19.49
CA ASN A 526 30.17 -11.18 19.02
C ASN A 526 29.47 -9.88 18.56
N TRP A 527 29.41 -8.93 19.49
CA TRP A 527 29.05 -7.52 19.34
C TRP A 527 30.13 -6.71 18.61
N ARG A 528 30.70 -7.22 17.51
CA ARG A 528 31.78 -6.50 16.81
C ARG A 528 31.27 -5.18 16.20
N SER A 529 31.51 -4.10 16.94
CA SER A 529 31.90 -2.76 16.47
C SER A 529 30.95 -2.10 15.46
N LEU A 530 29.74 -1.73 15.91
CA LEU A 530 28.92 -0.77 15.17
C LEU A 530 29.48 0.64 15.35
N MET A 531 29.74 1.33 14.25
CA MET A 531 29.70 2.81 14.24
C MET A 531 28.35 3.24 14.84
N GLY A 532 28.36 4.18 15.79
CA GLY A 532 27.13 4.70 16.40
C GLY A 532 26.21 5.28 15.32
N LYS A 533 24.88 5.14 15.50
CA LYS A 533 23.89 5.44 14.45
C LYS A 533 23.84 6.91 14.03
N LEU A 534 24.42 7.80 14.84
CA LEU A 534 24.50 9.24 14.63
C LEU A 534 25.94 9.72 14.38
N THR A 535 26.87 8.82 14.05
CA THR A 535 28.27 9.17 13.75
C THR A 535 28.32 10.25 12.66
N GLY A 536 28.97 11.38 12.97
CA GLY A 536 29.13 12.51 12.05
C GLY A 536 27.94 13.45 11.99
N LYS A 537 26.93 13.27 12.86
CA LYS A 537 25.79 14.18 13.02
C LYS A 537 26.07 15.24 14.08
N THR A 538 25.50 16.42 13.92
CA THR A 538 25.55 17.50 14.92
C THR A 538 24.17 17.68 15.57
N ALA A 539 24.14 17.88 16.88
CA ALA A 539 22.90 18.04 17.64
C ALA A 539 22.93 19.27 18.54
N LEU A 540 21.82 19.99 18.63
CA LEU A 540 21.59 21.01 19.66
C LEU A 540 20.48 20.52 20.58
N VAL A 541 20.75 20.42 21.89
CA VAL A 541 19.74 20.07 22.90
C VAL A 541 19.54 21.27 23.82
N THR A 542 18.36 21.89 23.77
CA THR A 542 18.09 23.06 24.62
C THR A 542 17.84 22.67 26.07
N GLY A 543 18.48 23.34 27.03
CA GLY A 543 18.21 23.12 28.46
C GLY A 543 18.77 21.79 28.93
N SER A 544 19.98 21.46 28.51
CA SER A 544 20.60 20.14 28.66
C SER A 544 21.64 20.05 29.77
N SER A 545 21.67 21.00 30.71
CA SER A 545 22.53 20.94 31.89
C SER A 545 22.03 19.96 32.97
N ARG A 546 20.74 19.56 32.94
CA ARG A 546 20.13 18.65 33.92
C ARG A 546 18.92 17.90 33.37
N GLY A 547 18.43 16.92 34.13
CA GLY A 547 17.18 16.18 33.87
C GLY A 547 17.15 15.54 32.47
N ILE A 548 15.98 15.57 31.83
CA ILE A 548 15.73 14.99 30.49
C ILE A 548 16.74 15.52 29.45
N GLY A 549 17.05 16.82 29.48
CA GLY A 549 18.00 17.41 28.55
C GLY A 549 19.42 16.86 28.71
N ARG A 550 19.89 16.67 29.95
CA ARG A 550 21.18 16.03 30.24
C ARG A 550 21.22 14.60 29.74
N ALA A 551 20.22 13.79 30.08
CA ALA A 551 20.14 12.40 29.64
C ALA A 551 20.08 12.30 28.11
N THR A 552 19.33 13.20 27.45
CA THR A 552 19.26 13.28 25.99
C THR A 552 20.60 13.62 25.35
N ALA A 553 21.32 14.62 25.89
CA ALA A 553 22.63 15.00 25.37
C ALA A 553 23.64 13.85 25.45
N ILE A 554 23.70 13.16 26.60
CA ILE A 554 24.56 11.99 26.80
C ILE A 554 24.18 10.87 25.83
N ARG A 555 22.88 10.55 25.74
CA ARG A 555 22.38 9.46 24.90
C ARG A 555 22.64 9.68 23.41
N LEU A 556 22.49 10.91 22.90
CA LEU A 556 22.82 11.26 21.51
C LEU A 556 24.33 11.18 21.23
N ALA A 557 25.15 11.61 22.19
CA ALA A 557 26.61 11.50 22.07
C ALA A 557 27.08 10.03 22.07
N GLN A 558 26.43 9.15 22.83
CA GLN A 558 26.68 7.70 22.80
C GLN A 558 26.37 7.07 21.43
N GLU A 559 25.47 7.65 20.63
CA GLU A 559 25.25 7.25 19.22
C GLU A 559 26.24 7.90 18.25
N GLY A 560 27.18 8.72 18.72
CA GLY A 560 28.24 9.33 17.91
C GLY A 560 27.94 10.74 17.40
N ALA A 561 26.90 11.41 17.88
CA ALA A 561 26.64 12.81 17.54
C ALA A 561 27.59 13.77 18.27
N LEU A 562 27.98 14.87 17.62
CA LEU A 562 28.58 16.03 18.28
C LEU A 562 27.48 16.88 18.90
N VAL A 563 27.44 17.01 20.22
CA VAL A 563 26.31 17.63 20.93
C VAL A 563 26.65 19.01 21.49
N ALA A 564 25.88 20.03 21.10
CA ALA A 564 25.85 21.33 21.73
C ALA A 564 24.92 21.30 22.96
N VAL A 565 25.53 21.43 24.14
CA VAL A 565 24.86 21.43 25.45
C VAL A 565 24.44 22.85 25.79
N HIS A 566 23.15 23.16 25.63
CA HIS A 566 22.63 24.50 25.90
C HIS A 566 22.21 24.68 27.36
N TYR A 567 22.61 25.80 27.94
CA TYR A 567 22.22 26.22 29.29
C TYR A 567 21.98 27.73 29.36
N THR A 568 21.15 28.15 30.31
CA THR A 568 20.87 29.56 30.63
C THR A 568 21.60 29.99 31.90
N ALA A 569 21.33 29.27 32.98
CA ALA A 569 22.04 29.31 34.25
C ALA A 569 22.53 27.88 34.57
N GLY A 570 23.64 27.76 35.30
CA GLY A 570 24.28 26.47 35.60
C GLY A 570 25.35 26.08 34.59
N LYS A 571 26.45 26.85 34.60
CA LYS A 571 27.61 26.61 33.74
C LYS A 571 28.33 25.33 34.15
N ASP A 572 28.57 25.17 35.45
CA ASP A 572 29.32 24.04 36.00
C ASP A 572 28.59 22.72 35.71
N GLU A 573 27.26 22.70 35.80
CA GLU A 573 26.45 21.53 35.44
C GLU A 573 26.51 21.24 33.93
N ALA A 574 26.51 22.26 33.08
CA ALA A 574 26.67 22.06 31.64
C ALA A 574 28.07 21.54 31.28
N GLU A 575 29.11 22.01 31.99
CA GLU A 575 30.48 21.52 31.85
C GLU A 575 30.62 20.08 32.35
N ASP A 576 29.95 19.68 33.45
CA ASP A 576 29.86 18.28 33.89
C ASP A 576 29.27 17.35 32.82
N VAL A 577 28.23 17.82 32.11
CA VAL A 577 27.64 17.03 31.00
C VAL A 577 28.65 16.83 29.88
N VAL A 578 29.40 17.87 29.51
CA VAL A 578 30.45 17.76 28.49
C VAL A 578 31.55 16.81 28.95
N GLU A 579 32.03 16.96 30.19
CA GLU A 579 33.08 16.11 30.75
C GLU A 579 32.64 14.64 30.83
N THR A 580 31.38 14.38 31.19
CA THR A 580 30.77 13.04 31.17
C THR A 580 30.77 12.46 29.75
N ILE A 581 30.34 13.24 28.75
CA ILE A 581 30.31 12.81 27.35
C ILE A 581 31.72 12.50 26.83
N GLU A 582 32.69 13.36 27.11
CA GLU A 582 34.07 13.19 26.67
C GLU A 582 34.74 11.99 27.34
N LYS A 583 34.47 11.76 28.63
CA LYS A 583 34.95 10.59 29.38
C LYS A 583 34.45 9.28 28.80
N ASP A 584 33.23 9.27 28.29
CA ASP A 584 32.62 8.10 27.64
C ASP A 584 32.97 7.98 26.14
N GLY A 585 33.88 8.83 25.64
CA GLY A 585 34.40 8.79 24.28
C GLY A 585 33.55 9.52 23.22
N GLY A 586 32.53 10.27 23.64
CA GLY A 586 31.75 11.15 22.79
C GLY A 586 32.36 12.55 22.65
N HIS A 587 31.64 13.44 21.96
CA HIS A 587 32.06 14.83 21.77
C HIS A 587 30.92 15.80 22.07
N ALA A 588 31.20 16.82 22.87
CA ALA A 588 30.24 17.86 23.18
C ALA A 588 30.92 19.21 23.43
N PHE A 589 30.12 20.27 23.48
CA PHE A 589 30.55 21.60 23.91
C PHE A 589 29.36 22.37 24.48
N THR A 590 29.63 23.35 25.33
CA THR A 590 28.57 24.17 25.92
C THR A 590 28.24 25.38 25.04
N VAL A 591 26.95 25.78 25.04
CA VAL A 591 26.49 27.03 24.43
C VAL A 591 25.53 27.73 25.38
N ARG A 592 25.76 29.01 25.66
CA ARG A 592 24.96 29.77 26.62
C ARG A 592 23.98 30.68 25.90
N ALA A 593 22.70 30.62 26.28
CA ALA A 593 21.71 31.64 25.98
C ALA A 593 20.58 31.63 27.02
N GLU A 594 19.98 32.78 27.28
CA GLU A 594 18.72 32.85 28.01
C GLU A 594 17.58 32.82 26.99
N LEU A 595 16.68 31.83 27.09
CA LEU A 595 15.52 31.72 26.20
C LEU A 595 14.33 32.47 26.79
N GLY A 596 13.50 33.05 25.93
CA GLY A 596 12.31 33.82 26.31
C GLY A 596 12.55 35.33 26.45
N VAL A 597 13.75 35.82 26.10
CA VAL A 597 14.10 37.25 26.05
C VAL A 597 14.36 37.70 24.61
N ASP A 598 14.36 39.00 24.35
CA ASP A 598 14.60 39.50 23.00
C ASP A 598 16.05 39.22 22.55
N GLY A 599 16.19 38.69 21.33
CA GLY A 599 17.49 38.32 20.76
C GLY A 599 18.02 36.95 21.18
N ASP A 600 17.30 36.22 22.03
CA ASP A 600 17.69 34.90 22.56
C ASP A 600 18.16 33.90 21.49
N VAL A 601 17.36 33.69 20.45
CA VAL A 601 17.64 32.77 19.35
C VAL A 601 18.84 33.23 18.52
N HIS A 602 19.06 34.54 18.40
CA HIS A 602 20.21 35.07 17.69
C HIS A 602 21.51 34.76 18.45
N GLU A 603 21.56 35.09 19.74
CA GLU A 603 22.73 34.82 20.60
C GLU A 603 23.07 33.32 20.66
N LEU A 604 22.05 32.47 20.81
CA LEU A 604 22.25 31.02 20.81
C LEU A 604 22.89 30.53 19.51
N PHE A 605 22.36 30.95 18.37
CA PHE A 605 22.87 30.50 17.07
C PHE A 605 24.23 31.10 16.74
N LEU A 606 24.53 32.32 17.20
CA LEU A 606 25.86 32.89 17.07
C LEU A 606 26.91 32.04 17.80
N GLY A 607 26.64 31.65 19.04
CA GLY A 607 27.51 30.74 19.80
C GLY A 607 27.63 29.36 19.17
N LEU A 608 26.50 28.78 18.73
CA LEU A 608 26.47 27.47 18.07
C LEU A 608 27.28 27.47 16.77
N GLU A 609 27.07 28.45 15.88
CA GLU A 609 27.72 28.52 14.58
C GLU A 609 29.23 28.67 14.71
N ASN A 610 29.70 29.51 15.64
CA ASN A 610 31.13 29.67 15.90
C ASN A 610 31.75 28.35 16.36
N ALA A 611 31.13 27.69 17.36
CA ALA A 611 31.65 26.44 17.89
C ALA A 611 31.60 25.27 16.90
N LEU A 612 30.52 25.15 16.10
CA LEU A 612 30.44 24.13 15.04
C LEU A 612 31.47 24.37 13.96
N ARG A 613 31.68 25.61 13.54
CA ARG A 613 32.67 25.97 12.51
C ARG A 613 34.08 25.62 12.96
N ASP A 614 34.42 25.96 14.20
CA ASP A 614 35.75 25.68 14.76
C ASP A 614 36.03 24.18 14.87
N ARG A 615 35.01 23.36 15.13
CA ARG A 615 35.16 21.92 15.36
C ARG A 615 34.99 21.05 14.13
N THR A 616 34.15 21.47 13.18
CA THR A 616 33.74 20.64 12.04
C THR A 616 34.05 21.28 10.68
N GLY A 617 34.43 22.56 10.65
CA GLY A 617 34.55 23.33 9.41
C GLY A 617 33.20 23.68 8.75
N SER A 618 32.09 23.31 9.38
CA SER A 618 30.72 23.52 8.91
C SER A 618 29.86 24.14 10.00
N VAL A 619 28.74 24.74 9.61
CA VAL A 619 27.70 25.20 10.54
C VAL A 619 26.45 24.31 10.47
N ALA A 620 26.54 23.13 9.84
CA ALA A 620 25.42 22.22 9.68
C ALA A 620 24.88 21.75 11.03
N LEU A 621 23.56 21.75 11.18
CA LEU A 621 22.84 21.26 12.36
C LEU A 621 21.87 20.14 11.94
N ASP A 622 22.24 18.89 12.16
CA ASP A 622 21.39 17.74 11.77
C ASP A 622 20.18 17.56 12.69
N ILE A 623 20.37 17.77 14.00
CA ILE A 623 19.38 17.43 15.03
C ILE A 623 19.11 18.65 15.92
N LEU A 624 17.84 19.02 16.08
CA LEU A 624 17.38 20.00 17.06
C LEU A 624 16.44 19.34 18.07
N VAL A 625 16.80 19.36 19.35
CA VAL A 625 15.92 18.95 20.45
C VAL A 625 15.49 20.18 21.24
N ASN A 626 14.23 20.56 21.09
CA ASN A 626 13.59 21.62 21.88
C ASN A 626 13.13 21.04 23.23
N ASN A 627 14.03 21.02 24.22
CA ASN A 627 13.77 20.51 25.56
C ASN A 627 13.62 21.61 26.62
N ALA A 628 14.27 22.77 26.44
CA ALA A 628 14.22 23.86 27.40
C ALA A 628 12.77 24.27 27.68
N GLY A 629 12.43 24.36 28.96
CA GLY A 629 11.11 24.78 29.39
C GLY A 629 11.11 25.17 30.87
N VAL A 630 10.14 26.00 31.22
CA VAL A 630 9.82 26.37 32.59
C VAL A 630 8.45 25.82 32.95
N MET A 631 8.33 25.26 34.14
CA MET A 631 7.05 24.89 34.74
C MET A 631 6.49 26.09 35.51
N GLY A 632 5.18 26.11 35.75
CA GLY A 632 4.51 27.23 36.39
C GLY A 632 3.19 26.82 37.02
N GLY A 633 3.24 25.78 37.85
CA GLY A 633 2.06 25.23 38.53
C GLY A 633 1.53 26.16 39.60
N VAL A 634 0.63 27.06 39.20
CA VAL A 634 -0.16 27.90 40.09
C VAL A 634 -1.61 27.83 39.66
N LYS A 635 -2.51 28.04 40.61
CA LYS A 635 -3.93 28.05 40.32
C LYS A 635 -4.28 29.09 39.26
N PRO A 636 -5.36 28.89 38.48
CA PRO A 636 -5.74 29.83 37.43
C PRO A 636 -5.97 31.25 37.97
N GLU A 637 -6.48 31.38 39.20
CA GLU A 637 -6.71 32.66 39.88
C GLU A 637 -5.41 33.39 40.29
N GLU A 638 -4.29 32.67 40.38
CA GLU A 638 -2.98 33.17 40.79
C GLU A 638 -2.03 33.38 39.61
N THR A 639 -2.44 33.00 38.40
CA THR A 639 -1.64 33.17 37.18
C THR A 639 -1.61 34.64 36.76
N THR A 640 -0.49 35.32 36.97
CA THR A 640 -0.31 36.71 36.52
C THR A 640 0.03 36.78 35.02
N PRO A 641 -0.28 37.90 34.33
CA PRO A 641 0.14 38.10 32.94
C PRO A 641 1.64 37.91 32.72
N GLU A 642 2.48 38.38 33.64
CA GLU A 642 3.94 38.26 33.54
C GLU A 642 4.40 36.80 33.63
N THR A 643 3.74 36.01 34.48
CA THR A 643 4.02 34.56 34.59
C THR A 643 3.56 33.84 33.32
N PHE A 644 2.37 34.15 32.82
CA PHE A 644 1.83 33.60 31.58
C PHE A 644 2.73 33.91 30.37
N ASP A 645 3.13 35.18 30.21
CA ASP A 645 3.98 35.64 29.13
C ASP A 645 5.35 34.98 29.18
N ARG A 646 5.93 34.82 30.38
CA ARG A 646 7.18 34.08 30.56
C ARG A 646 7.05 32.62 30.15
N LEU A 647 5.98 31.92 30.56
CA LEU A 647 5.74 30.53 30.16
C LEU A 647 5.65 30.42 28.64
N PHE A 648 4.86 31.28 27.98
CA PHE A 648 4.71 31.27 26.52
C PHE A 648 6.00 31.64 25.80
N ALA A 649 6.75 32.62 26.31
CA ALA A 649 8.01 33.05 25.72
C ALA A 649 9.02 31.90 25.64
N VAL A 650 9.18 31.15 26.73
CA VAL A 650 10.15 30.05 26.83
C VAL A 650 9.62 28.76 26.19
N ASN A 651 8.41 28.34 26.52
CA ASN A 651 7.93 27.00 26.16
C ASN A 651 7.35 26.91 24.74
N ALA A 652 6.88 28.02 24.17
CA ALA A 652 6.17 28.02 22.88
C ALA A 652 6.83 28.93 21.82
N ARG A 653 7.07 30.20 22.15
CA ARG A 653 7.67 31.18 21.23
C ARG A 653 9.10 30.80 20.85
N ALA A 654 9.96 30.50 21.84
CA ALA A 654 11.35 30.14 21.57
C ALA A 654 11.48 28.91 20.67
N PRO A 655 10.81 27.75 20.90
CA PRO A 655 10.87 26.61 19.97
C PRO A 655 10.49 26.93 18.53
N PHE A 656 9.46 27.76 18.30
CA PHE A 656 9.10 28.18 16.94
C PHE A 656 10.26 28.90 16.24
N PHE A 657 10.85 29.91 16.90
CA PHE A 657 11.94 30.69 16.31
C PHE A 657 13.26 29.91 16.24
N LEU A 658 13.50 28.98 17.17
CA LEU A 658 14.61 28.04 17.11
C LEU A 658 14.51 27.14 15.87
N ILE A 659 13.34 26.57 15.60
CA ILE A 659 13.09 25.80 14.37
C ILE A 659 13.32 26.69 13.15
N GLN A 660 12.70 27.87 13.11
CA GLN A 660 12.85 28.81 11.99
C GLN A 660 14.32 29.16 11.72
N ARG A 661 15.12 29.38 12.77
CA ARG A 661 16.54 29.71 12.66
C ARG A 661 17.39 28.49 12.28
N ALA A 662 17.10 27.32 12.84
CA ALA A 662 17.79 26.06 12.57
C ALA A 662 17.68 25.65 11.10
N LEU A 663 16.54 25.89 10.45
CA LEU A 663 16.30 25.50 9.06
C LEU A 663 17.29 26.08 8.04
N LYS A 664 17.97 27.18 8.39
CA LYS A 664 19.05 27.77 7.57
C LYS A 664 20.33 26.92 7.56
N HIS A 665 20.50 26.08 8.58
CA HIS A 665 21.68 25.24 8.81
C HIS A 665 21.38 23.75 8.78
N MET A 666 20.09 23.39 8.79
CA MET A 666 19.65 22.02 8.79
C MET A 666 19.64 21.45 7.37
N PRO A 667 20.40 20.38 7.08
CA PRO A 667 20.36 19.70 5.80
C PRO A 667 19.02 18.97 5.61
N ASP A 668 18.74 18.56 4.38
CA ASP A 668 17.64 17.64 4.10
C ASP A 668 17.89 16.32 4.83
N GLY A 669 16.84 15.71 5.36
CA GLY A 669 16.98 14.57 6.27
C GLY A 669 17.25 14.93 7.74
N GLY A 670 17.15 16.21 8.13
CA GLY A 670 17.28 16.64 9.52
C GLY A 670 16.19 16.11 10.47
N ARG A 671 16.40 16.30 11.78
CA ARG A 671 15.51 15.79 12.84
C ARG A 671 15.19 16.89 13.83
N ILE A 672 13.90 17.11 14.08
CA ILE A 672 13.42 18.05 15.10
C ILE A 672 12.57 17.28 16.10
N VAL A 673 12.96 17.31 17.37
CA VAL A 673 12.24 16.65 18.46
C VAL A 673 11.87 17.68 19.50
N ASN A 674 10.58 17.81 19.80
CA ASN A 674 10.07 18.74 20.79
C ASN A 674 9.67 17.98 22.05
N ILE A 675 10.11 18.44 23.23
CA ILE A 675 9.63 17.90 24.50
C ILE A 675 8.36 18.63 24.90
N THR A 676 7.24 17.93 24.81
CA THR A 676 5.92 18.40 25.24
C THR A 676 5.65 17.96 26.69
N SER A 677 4.40 17.65 27.06
CA SER A 677 4.03 17.05 28.34
C SER A 677 2.78 16.17 28.21
N GLY A 678 2.68 15.12 29.03
CA GLY A 678 1.43 14.36 29.20
C GLY A 678 0.22 15.23 29.60
N LEU A 679 0.46 16.39 30.22
CA LEU A 679 -0.59 17.37 30.57
C LEU A 679 -1.32 17.97 29.35
N THR A 680 -0.90 17.71 28.12
CA THR A 680 -1.70 18.05 26.94
C THR A 680 -2.85 17.07 26.69
N ARG A 681 -2.87 15.95 27.43
CA ARG A 681 -3.87 14.87 27.34
C ARG A 681 -4.59 14.56 28.65
N CYS A 682 -4.03 14.96 29.80
CA CYS A 682 -4.69 14.87 31.10
C CYS A 682 -4.89 16.25 31.74
N ALA A 683 -6.01 16.43 32.44
CA ALA A 683 -6.34 17.71 33.07
C ALA A 683 -5.63 17.83 34.43
N ASN A 684 -4.89 18.92 34.61
CA ASN A 684 -4.40 19.38 35.92
C ASN A 684 -4.81 20.86 36.10
N PRO A 685 -5.80 21.16 36.97
CA PRO A 685 -6.28 22.52 37.19
C PRO A 685 -5.21 23.51 37.65
N ASP A 686 -4.13 23.03 38.27
CA ASP A 686 -3.05 23.88 38.78
C ASP A 686 -1.96 24.17 37.72
N GLU A 687 -2.10 23.68 36.48
CA GLU A 687 -1.08 23.80 35.41
C GLU A 687 -1.68 24.25 34.07
N ILE A 688 -2.81 24.98 34.06
CA ILE A 688 -3.53 25.33 32.82
C ILE A 688 -2.64 26.12 31.84
N ALA A 689 -1.98 27.18 32.30
CA ALA A 689 -1.14 28.02 31.43
C ALA A 689 0.06 27.22 30.87
N TYR A 690 0.70 26.39 31.69
CA TYR A 690 1.77 25.50 31.27
C TYR A 690 1.28 24.49 30.21
N ALA A 691 0.16 23.80 30.47
CA ALA A 691 -0.44 22.84 29.53
C ALA A 691 -0.79 23.49 28.19
N MET A 692 -1.30 24.73 28.19
CA MET A 692 -1.51 25.51 26.96
C MET A 692 -0.21 25.70 26.18
N THR A 693 0.90 26.03 26.85
CA THR A 693 2.20 26.22 26.18
C THR A 693 2.70 24.93 25.53
N LYS A 694 2.52 23.77 26.19
CA LYS A 694 2.90 22.47 25.65
C LYS A 694 1.95 22.01 24.53
N GLY A 695 0.68 22.35 24.61
CA GLY A 695 -0.27 22.17 23.51
C GLY A 695 0.11 22.96 22.25
N ALA A 696 0.68 24.16 22.41
CA ALA A 696 1.22 24.91 21.28
C ALA A 696 2.39 24.17 20.62
N VAL A 697 3.28 23.55 21.41
CA VAL A 697 4.39 22.73 20.90
C VAL A 697 3.91 21.51 20.11
N ASP A 698 2.82 20.87 20.53
CA ASP A 698 2.20 19.77 19.78
C ASP A 698 1.70 20.23 18.40
N GLN A 699 1.11 21.43 18.33
CA GLN A 699 0.74 22.03 17.05
C GLN A 699 1.96 22.39 16.20
N LEU A 700 3.05 22.88 16.81
CA LEU A 700 4.30 23.13 16.07
C LEU A 700 4.78 21.86 15.37
N ALA A 701 4.80 20.73 16.06
CA ALA A 701 5.22 19.46 15.47
C ALA A 701 4.35 19.07 14.28
N LEU A 702 3.02 19.12 14.43
CA LEU A 702 2.07 18.75 13.39
C LEU A 702 2.23 19.58 12.11
N HIS A 703 2.30 20.91 12.25
CA HIS A 703 2.33 21.82 11.10
C HIS A 703 3.71 21.90 10.44
N PHE A 704 4.79 21.94 11.24
CA PHE A 704 6.15 21.90 10.67
C PHE A 704 6.46 20.57 10.00
N ALA A 705 5.98 19.43 10.52
CA ALA A 705 6.13 18.14 9.86
C ALA A 705 5.56 18.15 8.44
N LYS A 706 4.37 18.72 8.26
CA LYS A 706 3.75 18.84 6.93
C LYS A 706 4.55 19.78 6.02
N HIS A 707 5.01 20.91 6.56
CA HIS A 707 5.75 21.91 5.80
C HIS A 707 7.14 21.42 5.36
N LEU A 708 7.84 20.68 6.23
CA LEU A 708 9.24 20.27 6.04
C LEU A 708 9.39 18.85 5.45
N GLY A 709 8.29 18.11 5.32
CA GLY A 709 8.27 16.79 4.69
C GLY A 709 8.96 16.70 3.32
N PRO A 710 8.81 17.68 2.39
CA PRO A 710 9.53 17.66 1.11
C PRO A 710 11.06 17.65 1.23
N ARG A 711 11.61 18.12 2.36
CA ARG A 711 13.05 18.11 2.67
C ARG A 711 13.47 16.87 3.48
N ASN A 712 12.57 15.89 3.65
CA ASN A 712 12.76 14.70 4.49
C ASN A 712 13.15 15.02 5.95
N ILE A 713 12.78 16.21 6.45
CA ILE A 713 13.00 16.59 7.84
C ILE A 713 11.80 16.10 8.66
N THR A 714 12.06 15.33 9.71
CA THR A 714 11.01 14.88 10.62
C THR A 714 10.84 15.83 11.80
N VAL A 715 9.60 16.04 12.24
CA VAL A 715 9.28 16.89 13.39
C VAL A 715 8.31 16.15 14.29
N ASN A 716 8.71 15.83 15.52
CA ASN A 716 7.87 15.03 16.44
C ASN A 716 7.82 15.67 17.83
N SER A 717 6.72 15.46 18.54
CA SER A 717 6.59 15.76 19.96
C SER A 717 6.79 14.48 20.77
N VAL A 718 7.61 14.52 21.80
CA VAL A 718 7.73 13.47 22.83
C VAL A 718 7.10 14.00 24.10
N ALA A 719 6.15 13.26 24.66
CA ALA A 719 5.37 13.67 25.83
C ALA A 719 5.80 12.89 27.07
N PRO A 720 6.62 13.48 27.96
CA PRO A 720 6.95 12.85 29.23
C PRO A 720 5.73 12.84 30.16
N GLY A 721 5.64 11.75 30.92
CA GLY A 721 4.76 11.63 32.07
C GLY A 721 5.45 12.19 33.31
N ILE A 722 5.01 11.75 34.49
CA ILE A 722 5.67 12.11 35.73
C ILE A 722 7.09 11.52 35.72
N THR A 723 8.07 12.38 35.50
CA THR A 723 9.49 12.02 35.33
C THR A 723 10.31 12.69 36.42
N ARG A 724 11.21 11.94 37.05
CA ARG A 724 12.06 12.43 38.13
C ARG A 724 12.84 13.68 37.70
N ASN A 725 12.79 14.70 38.54
CA ASN A 725 13.49 15.96 38.32
C ASN A 725 13.88 16.58 39.68
N SER A 726 14.46 17.79 39.66
CA SER A 726 14.94 18.48 40.86
C SER A 726 13.83 19.08 41.76
N ASN A 727 12.55 18.78 41.50
CA ASN A 727 11.46 19.24 42.35
C ASN A 727 11.50 18.48 43.70
N PRO A 728 11.48 19.17 44.86
CA PRO A 728 11.53 18.53 46.18
C PRO A 728 10.44 17.48 46.45
N VAL A 729 9.35 17.49 45.68
CA VAL A 729 8.31 16.44 45.76
C VAL A 729 8.88 15.03 45.52
N PHE A 730 9.97 14.89 44.75
CA PHE A 730 10.61 13.59 44.49
C PHE A 730 11.46 13.07 45.66
N ASP A 731 11.70 13.90 46.69
CA ASP A 731 12.36 13.51 47.93
C ASP A 731 11.37 12.99 48.98
N MET A 732 10.07 13.06 48.70
CA MET A 732 8.98 12.60 49.58
C MET A 732 8.52 11.20 49.16
N PRO A 733 8.86 10.12 49.89
CA PRO A 733 8.57 8.75 49.46
C PRO A 733 7.08 8.50 49.20
N GLU A 734 6.20 9.02 50.06
CA GLU A 734 4.75 8.88 49.93
C GLU A 734 4.21 9.57 48.67
N ALA A 735 4.74 10.74 48.32
CA ALA A 735 4.35 11.44 47.10
C ALA A 735 4.86 10.70 45.85
N VAL A 736 6.09 10.15 45.89
CA VAL A 736 6.64 9.34 44.81
C VAL A 736 5.86 8.06 44.61
N GLU A 737 5.45 7.37 45.68
CA GLU A 737 4.61 6.17 45.61
C GLU A 737 3.23 6.47 45.03
N PHE A 738 2.59 7.57 45.45
CA PHE A 738 1.33 8.02 44.87
C PHE A 738 1.47 8.32 43.37
N MET A 739 2.49 9.08 42.98
CA MET A 739 2.76 9.41 41.58
C MET A 739 3.09 8.16 40.74
N ALA A 740 3.84 7.21 41.29
CA ALA A 740 4.17 5.95 40.65
C ALA A 740 2.89 5.15 40.34
N GLY A 741 1.92 5.12 41.26
CA GLY A 741 0.64 4.44 41.08
C GLY A 741 -0.23 5.00 39.95
N LEU A 742 0.05 6.21 39.44
CA LEU A 742 -0.65 6.79 38.29
C LEU A 742 -0.14 6.23 36.95
N SER A 743 1.09 5.70 36.91
CA SER A 743 1.70 5.07 35.73
C SER A 743 1.35 3.58 35.65
N ALA A 744 1.15 3.09 34.42
CA ALA A 744 0.95 1.66 34.15
C ALA A 744 2.12 0.76 34.61
N PHE A 745 3.33 1.32 34.75
CA PHE A 745 4.52 0.59 35.20
C PHE A 745 4.73 0.65 36.71
N ASN A 746 3.84 1.32 37.45
CA ASN A 746 3.92 1.53 38.89
C ASN A 746 5.28 2.09 39.34
N ARG A 747 5.82 3.03 38.55
CA ARG A 747 7.04 3.80 38.84
C ARG A 747 6.95 5.17 38.19
N VAL A 748 7.69 6.13 38.73
CA VAL A 748 7.96 7.38 38.02
C VAL A 748 8.94 7.12 36.86
N GLY A 749 8.81 7.90 35.78
CA GLY A 749 9.78 7.90 34.70
C GLY A 749 11.13 8.43 35.18
N GLU A 750 12.21 7.95 34.58
CA GLU A 750 13.55 8.51 34.73
C GLU A 750 13.91 9.31 33.47
N PRO A 751 14.77 10.33 33.55
CA PRO A 751 15.20 11.11 32.38
C PRO A 751 15.66 10.27 31.18
N GLU A 752 16.29 9.13 31.44
CA GLU A 752 16.78 8.18 30.45
C GLU A 752 15.65 7.54 29.63
N ASP A 753 14.47 7.31 30.23
CA ASP A 753 13.30 6.76 29.53
C ASP A 753 12.87 7.68 28.37
N ILE A 754 12.98 9.00 28.59
CA ILE A 754 12.64 10.00 27.57
C ILE A 754 13.80 10.16 26.57
N ALA A 755 15.04 10.15 27.06
CA ALA A 755 16.22 10.27 26.21
C ALA A 755 16.31 9.15 25.16
N ASP A 756 15.95 7.91 25.51
CA ASP A 756 15.93 6.78 24.58
C ASP A 756 14.91 6.97 23.45
N VAL A 757 13.73 7.51 23.76
CA VAL A 757 12.71 7.85 22.75
C VAL A 757 13.21 8.96 21.83
N VAL A 758 13.84 9.99 22.38
CA VAL A 758 14.42 11.10 21.60
C VAL A 758 15.54 10.59 20.68
N ALA A 759 16.43 9.74 21.19
CA ALA A 759 17.52 9.17 20.40
C ALA A 759 17.00 8.29 19.25
N PHE A 760 15.98 7.46 19.49
CA PHE A 760 15.30 6.72 18.42
C PHE A 760 14.78 7.68 17.33
N LEU A 761 14.04 8.72 17.72
CA LEU A 761 13.48 9.71 16.79
C LEU A 761 14.54 10.53 16.04
N ALA A 762 15.75 10.66 16.60
CA ALA A 762 16.87 11.34 15.97
C ALA A 762 17.62 10.46 14.94
N THR A 763 17.35 9.15 14.89
CA THR A 763 18.02 8.23 13.96
C THR A 763 17.24 8.02 12.66
N ASP A 764 17.88 7.41 11.66
CA ASP A 764 17.22 7.02 10.42
C ASP A 764 16.23 5.86 10.59
N GLU A 765 16.23 5.18 11.73
CA GLU A 765 15.22 4.15 12.05
C GLU A 765 13.83 4.78 12.20
N ALA A 766 13.76 6.03 12.66
CA ALA A 766 12.53 6.81 12.77
C ALA A 766 12.23 7.69 11.54
N ARG A 767 12.89 7.47 10.39
CA ARG A 767 12.73 8.30 9.18
C ARG A 767 11.30 8.43 8.63
N TRP A 768 10.40 7.52 9.05
CA TRP A 768 8.98 7.53 8.67
C TRP A 768 8.03 7.97 9.80
N VAL A 769 8.58 8.46 10.92
CA VAL A 769 7.81 9.00 12.05
C VAL A 769 7.95 10.53 12.01
N THR A 770 6.88 11.24 11.65
CA THR A 770 6.84 12.71 11.62
C THR A 770 5.43 13.20 11.95
N GLY A 771 5.31 14.39 12.53
CA GLY A 771 4.05 14.97 13.02
C GLY A 771 3.43 14.19 14.17
N SER A 772 4.18 13.27 14.78
CA SER A 772 3.67 12.35 15.79
C SER A 772 3.75 12.97 17.19
N PHE A 773 2.71 12.71 17.98
CA PHE A 773 2.75 12.80 19.42
C PHE A 773 3.16 11.43 19.95
N VAL A 774 4.39 11.31 20.42
CA VAL A 774 4.92 10.07 21.00
C VAL A 774 4.68 10.13 22.49
N ASP A 775 3.73 9.32 22.94
CA ASP A 775 3.42 9.14 24.35
C ASP A 775 4.56 8.41 25.05
N ALA A 776 5.32 9.14 25.86
CA ALA A 776 6.37 8.64 26.73
C ALA A 776 5.97 8.86 28.21
N THR A 777 4.68 8.70 28.51
CA THR A 777 4.16 8.93 29.86
C THR A 777 4.30 7.75 30.81
N GLY A 778 4.81 6.61 30.33
CA GLY A 778 4.73 5.35 31.07
C GLY A 778 3.27 4.91 31.29
N GLY A 779 2.34 5.37 30.44
CA GLY A 779 0.91 5.15 30.62
C GLY A 779 0.35 5.86 31.85
N THR A 780 0.77 7.10 32.11
CA THR A 780 0.23 7.87 33.22
C THR A 780 -1.21 8.27 32.91
N LEU A 781 -2.17 7.85 33.73
CA LEU A 781 -3.60 8.13 33.53
C LEU A 781 -4.13 7.66 32.16
N LEU A 782 -3.86 6.40 31.79
CA LEU A 782 -4.39 5.79 30.56
C LEU A 782 -5.90 6.05 30.41
N GLY A 783 -6.29 6.71 29.31
CA GLY A 783 -7.66 7.00 28.92
C GLY A 783 -7.97 6.43 27.54
#